data_AF-A0A0E0LWQ4-F1
#
_entry.id   AF-A0A0E0LWQ4-F1
#
_cell.length_a   1.000
_cell.length_b   1.000
_cell.length_c   1.000
_cell.angle_alpha   90.00
_cell.angle_beta   90.00
_cell.angle_gamma   90.00
#
_symmetry.space_group_name_H-M   'P 1'
#
loop_
_entity.id
_entity.type
_entity.pdbx_description
1 polymer ?
#
loop_
_entity_poly.entity_id
_entity_poly.type
_entity_poly.pdbx_seq_one_letter_code
_entity_poly.pdbx_strand_id
1 'polypeptide(L)'
;MAAAVVRVKAVATIKVTVGDLINRSIDIRDLIGRSLFLELVSSELDAKTGKEKATVRSYAHKVDDDDHSVVTYEADFDVPTGFGPIGAVVVTNELRQEMFLEDLNLTAGDGAGNSTVLPIRCNSWVQPKSGADEGTPGKRIFFAKAYLPGQTPAGLKSYRKDDLEQKRGDGTGEREADDRVYDYDVYNDLGNPDSNGDLARPVLGGSKQFPYPRRCRTGRARSKKDPKSETRKGNVYVPRDEEFSEVKNAQFLLKTLQSVLHAAVPAAQSALIDKLNLNLPFPSFFVIDKLFEDGVELPGVENLSFLDSVLPRLLEHLRDAPAENVLRFDAPANVKKDKFAWLRDEEFARETLAGVNPYAIELVREFPLKSKLDPAVYGPAESAITADVLEAQMRRVMTVEEAISQKRLFMLDFHDLFLPYVHKIRSLKHTTMYGSRTVFFLTDDGTLRLLAIELTRPASPSQPQWRQVFTPSTDTTKSWLWRMAKSHVRAHDAGHHELITHWLRTHCAVEPYIIAANRQLSEMHPIYQLLRPHFRYTMRINARARSALISAGGIIERSFSPQKYSMELSSVAYDKLWRFDMEALPADLVRRGMAEEDPTAEHGLKLAIKDYPFANDGLLIWDAIKSWVQAYVARFYPDAGSVTGDEELQAFWTEVRTKGHGDKKDEPWWPKLDTPESLAHTLTTIIWVAAAHHAAVNFGQYDFGGYFPNRPSIARTVMPVEEPVDAAAMEKFLDNPDQALRECFPSQVQATVVMAVLDVLSSHSTDEEYLGGEETRPWNSDAAVQAAYDGFAARLKEIEGVIDGRNKDRKLKNRCGAGILPYQLMKPFSDSGVTGMGIPNSTSI
;
A
#
# COMPACT_ATOMS: atom_id res chain seq x y z
N MET A 1 -4.72 -62.61 6.33
CA MET A 1 -4.62 -62.02 4.98
C MET A 1 -4.05 -60.63 5.15
N ALA A 2 -2.89 -60.33 4.55
CA ALA A 2 -2.38 -58.97 4.52
C ALA A 2 -3.39 -58.11 3.74
N ALA A 3 -3.82 -56.99 4.31
CA ALA A 3 -4.67 -56.04 3.59
C ALA A 3 -3.90 -55.55 2.34
N ALA A 4 -4.59 -55.47 1.19
CA ALA A 4 -3.98 -54.88 0.01
C ALA A 4 -3.64 -53.40 0.31
N VAL A 5 -2.42 -53.01 -0.02
CA VAL A 5 -1.90 -51.65 0.19
C VAL A 5 -1.41 -51.07 -1.13
N VAL A 6 -1.56 -49.76 -1.28
CA VAL A 6 -0.99 -48.96 -2.37
C VAL A 6 0.18 -48.18 -1.80
N ARG A 7 1.35 -48.25 -2.46
CA ARG A 7 2.49 -47.43 -2.07
C ARG A 7 2.30 -46.00 -2.57
N VAL A 8 2.36 -45.06 -1.65
CA VAL A 8 2.35 -43.63 -1.94
C VAL A 8 3.66 -43.04 -1.44
N LYS A 9 4.34 -42.29 -2.30
CA LYS A 9 5.53 -41.52 -1.95
C LYS A 9 5.13 -40.06 -1.76
N ALA A 10 5.47 -39.46 -0.63
CA ALA A 10 5.38 -38.03 -0.42
C ALA A 10 6.75 -37.38 -0.56
N VAL A 11 6.79 -36.24 -1.23
CA VAL A 11 7.97 -35.38 -1.37
C VAL A 11 7.60 -34.02 -0.82
N ALA A 12 8.26 -33.58 0.26
CA ALA A 12 8.09 -32.27 0.87
C ALA A 12 9.25 -31.36 0.49
N THR A 13 8.93 -30.20 -0.08
CA THR A 13 9.91 -29.20 -0.50
C THR A 13 10.00 -28.11 0.56
N ILE A 14 11.16 -28.00 1.21
CA ILE A 14 11.45 -26.98 2.21
C ILE A 14 12.33 -25.91 1.58
N LYS A 15 11.90 -24.66 1.64
CA LYS A 15 12.72 -23.54 1.18
C LYS A 15 13.80 -23.24 2.21
N VAL A 16 15.07 -23.26 1.79
CA VAL A 16 16.20 -22.96 2.67
C VAL A 16 16.18 -21.47 2.99
N THR A 17 16.26 -21.17 4.28
CA THR A 17 16.32 -19.80 4.77
C THR A 17 17.79 -19.39 5.02
N VAL A 18 18.12 -18.11 4.86
CA VAL A 18 19.39 -17.49 5.29
C VAL A 18 19.67 -17.78 6.77
N GLY A 19 18.64 -17.83 7.61
CA GLY A 19 18.74 -18.30 8.99
C GLY A 19 19.30 -19.73 9.09
N ASP A 20 18.80 -20.65 8.26
CA ASP A 20 19.25 -22.05 8.20
C ASP A 20 20.69 -22.18 7.69
N LEU A 21 21.10 -21.33 6.75
CA LEU A 21 22.47 -21.28 6.21
C LEU A 21 23.51 -20.87 7.27
N ILE A 22 23.12 -19.98 8.19
CA ILE A 22 24.00 -19.48 9.27
C ILE A 22 24.01 -20.44 10.47
N ASN A 23 22.86 -21.05 10.79
CA ASN A 23 22.70 -21.99 11.91
C ASN A 23 22.70 -23.46 11.46
N ARG A 24 23.67 -23.88 10.63
CA ARG A 24 23.89 -25.30 10.27
C ARG A 24 24.37 -26.14 11.47
N SER A 25 23.51 -26.32 12.48
CA SER A 25 23.70 -27.32 13.53
C SER A 25 23.06 -28.64 13.09
N ILE A 26 23.82 -29.73 13.13
CA ILE A 26 23.33 -31.06 12.76
C ILE A 26 22.32 -31.53 13.83
N ASP A 27 21.03 -31.63 13.49
CA ASP A 27 20.02 -32.23 14.37
C ASP A 27 20.10 -33.77 14.29
N ILE A 28 20.15 -34.43 15.45
CA ILE A 28 20.18 -35.90 15.56
C ILE A 28 18.93 -36.52 14.91
N ARG A 29 17.80 -35.81 14.86
CA ARG A 29 16.56 -36.29 14.23
C ARG A 29 16.66 -36.37 12.71
N ASP A 30 17.39 -35.45 12.08
CA ASP A 30 17.75 -35.52 10.65
C ASP A 30 18.62 -36.77 10.38
N LEU A 31 19.60 -37.03 11.25
CA LEU A 31 20.53 -38.17 11.10
C LEU A 31 19.86 -39.55 11.23
N ILE A 32 18.70 -39.64 11.91
CA ILE A 32 17.95 -40.89 12.09
C ILE A 32 16.67 -40.98 11.23
N GLY A 33 16.50 -40.05 10.27
CA GLY A 33 15.38 -40.04 9.33
C GLY A 33 14.01 -39.78 9.96
N ARG A 34 13.96 -38.93 11.02
CA ARG A 34 12.73 -38.57 11.74
C ARG A 34 12.53 -37.06 11.81
N SER A 35 12.71 -36.38 10.69
CA SER A 35 12.71 -34.92 10.61
C SER A 35 11.30 -34.35 10.59
N LEU A 36 10.46 -34.87 9.70
CA LEU A 36 9.05 -34.52 9.59
C LEU A 36 8.19 -35.74 9.87
N PHE A 37 7.12 -35.55 10.61
CA PHE A 37 6.08 -36.56 10.76
C PHE A 37 4.88 -36.17 9.91
N LEU A 38 4.60 -36.99 8.90
CA LEU A 38 3.56 -36.74 7.91
C LEU A 38 2.39 -37.71 8.13
N GLU A 39 1.18 -37.18 8.15
CA GLU A 39 -0.05 -37.95 8.28
C GLU A 39 -0.98 -37.67 7.10
N LEU A 40 -1.26 -38.70 6.30
CA LEU A 40 -2.25 -38.62 5.22
C LEU A 40 -3.65 -38.66 5.82
N VAL A 41 -4.49 -37.72 5.40
CA VAL A 41 -5.89 -37.60 5.81
C VAL A 41 -6.79 -38.00 4.64
N SER A 42 -7.75 -38.88 4.90
CA SER A 42 -8.74 -39.30 3.90
C SER A 42 -9.81 -38.24 3.72
N SER A 43 -10.26 -38.05 2.48
CA SER A 43 -11.44 -37.24 2.15
C SER A 43 -12.75 -37.89 2.60
N GLU A 44 -12.73 -39.17 2.93
CA GLU A 44 -13.90 -39.99 3.24
C GLU A 44 -13.99 -40.34 4.72
N LEU A 45 -15.22 -40.50 5.21
CA LEU A 45 -15.47 -41.10 6.51
C LEU A 45 -15.32 -42.63 6.44
N ASP A 46 -15.02 -43.24 7.58
CA ASP A 46 -15.12 -44.68 7.75
C ASP A 46 -16.60 -45.09 7.64
N ALA A 47 -16.91 -45.94 6.65
CA ALA A 47 -18.28 -46.32 6.33
C ALA A 47 -19.00 -47.08 7.46
N LYS A 48 -18.26 -47.67 8.41
CA LYS A 48 -18.84 -48.44 9.53
C LYS A 48 -19.17 -47.55 10.71
N THR A 49 -18.31 -46.58 11.01
CA THR A 49 -18.41 -45.74 12.20
C THR A 49 -19.02 -44.37 11.92
N GLY A 50 -19.02 -43.92 10.67
CA GLY A 50 -19.41 -42.57 10.29
C GLY A 50 -18.45 -41.48 10.82
N LYS A 51 -17.24 -41.87 11.24
CA LYS A 51 -16.19 -40.97 11.77
C LYS A 51 -15.03 -40.86 10.78
N GLU A 52 -14.13 -39.91 11.00
CA GLU A 52 -12.88 -39.83 10.24
C GLU A 52 -12.10 -41.14 10.30
N LYS A 53 -11.52 -41.53 9.16
CA LYS A 53 -10.61 -42.68 9.10
C LYS A 53 -9.33 -42.35 9.87
N ALA A 54 -8.73 -43.35 10.50
CA ALA A 54 -7.41 -43.21 11.11
C ALA A 54 -6.38 -42.77 10.05
N THR A 55 -5.54 -41.78 10.37
CA THR A 55 -4.51 -41.27 9.47
C THR A 55 -3.46 -42.33 9.15
N VAL A 56 -2.89 -42.28 7.93
CA VAL A 56 -1.73 -43.12 7.56
C VAL A 56 -0.48 -42.29 7.79
N ARG A 57 0.46 -42.81 8.57
CA ARG A 57 1.56 -42.01 9.14
C ARG A 57 2.90 -42.52 8.67
N SER A 58 3.82 -41.61 8.37
CA SER A 58 5.20 -41.93 8.03
C SER A 58 6.14 -40.81 8.45
N TYR A 59 7.40 -41.15 8.68
CA TYR A 59 8.44 -40.15 8.90
C TYR A 59 9.08 -39.82 7.56
N ALA A 60 9.22 -38.53 7.27
CA ALA A 60 10.03 -38.08 6.16
C ALA A 60 11.48 -37.91 6.58
N HIS A 61 12.38 -38.36 5.73
CA HIS A 61 13.82 -38.23 5.88
C HIS A 61 14.36 -37.31 4.79
N LYS A 62 15.45 -36.59 5.09
CA LYS A 62 16.12 -35.70 4.13
C LYS A 62 16.79 -36.53 3.03
N VAL A 63 16.58 -36.19 1.76
CA VAL A 63 17.04 -37.00 0.62
C VAL A 63 17.86 -36.21 -0.39
N ASP A 64 17.55 -34.92 -0.55
CA ASP A 64 18.31 -34.01 -1.40
C ASP A 64 18.50 -32.65 -0.72
N ASP A 65 19.67 -32.06 -0.97
CA ASP A 65 20.09 -30.74 -0.49
C ASP A 65 20.75 -30.06 -1.68
N ASP A 66 19.94 -29.39 -2.51
CA ASP A 66 20.49 -28.52 -3.53
C ASP A 66 21.07 -27.32 -2.78
N ASP A 67 22.41 -27.27 -2.70
CA ASP A 67 23.24 -26.52 -1.73
C ASP A 67 22.98 -24.99 -1.73
N HIS A 68 22.00 -24.50 -2.50
CA HIS A 68 21.73 -23.08 -2.75
C HIS A 68 20.26 -22.64 -2.64
N SER A 69 19.21 -23.50 -2.51
CA SER A 69 17.84 -22.95 -2.37
C SER A 69 16.74 -23.80 -1.72
N VAL A 70 16.76 -25.13 -1.83
CA VAL A 70 15.68 -26.01 -1.34
C VAL A 70 16.23 -27.32 -0.77
N VAL A 71 15.56 -27.83 0.25
CA VAL A 71 15.82 -29.15 0.86
C VAL A 71 14.60 -30.04 0.67
N THR A 72 14.83 -31.27 0.24
CA THR A 72 13.75 -32.23 -0.02
C THR A 72 13.71 -33.33 1.03
N TYR A 73 12.51 -33.58 1.56
CA TYR A 73 12.22 -34.70 2.47
C TYR A 73 11.27 -35.69 1.82
N GLU A 74 11.54 -36.98 1.93
CA GLU A 74 10.67 -38.03 1.37
C GLU A 74 10.15 -38.99 2.43
N ALA A 75 8.90 -39.41 2.27
CA ALA A 75 8.26 -40.43 3.09
C ALA A 75 7.51 -41.43 2.22
N ASP A 76 7.64 -42.72 2.53
CA ASP A 76 6.87 -43.78 1.92
C ASP A 76 5.71 -44.19 2.83
N PHE A 77 4.54 -44.44 2.23
CA PHE A 77 3.33 -44.85 2.92
C PHE A 77 2.78 -46.14 2.31
N ASP A 78 2.45 -47.11 3.17
CA ASP A 78 1.62 -48.25 2.80
C ASP A 78 0.14 -47.89 3.07
N VAL A 79 -0.52 -47.31 2.06
CA VAL A 79 -1.90 -46.82 2.19
C VAL A 79 -2.89 -47.97 1.96
N PRO A 80 -3.78 -48.29 2.91
CA PRO A 80 -4.78 -49.34 2.71
C PRO A 80 -5.68 -49.06 1.51
N THR A 81 -6.03 -50.08 0.72
CA THR A 81 -6.93 -49.88 -0.45
C THR A 81 -8.30 -49.30 -0.08
N GLY A 82 -8.77 -49.51 1.16
CA GLY A 82 -10.00 -48.91 1.69
C GLY A 82 -9.84 -47.49 2.25
N PHE A 83 -8.65 -46.88 2.19
CA PHE A 83 -8.40 -45.55 2.74
C PHE A 83 -9.13 -44.45 1.96
N GLY A 84 -9.34 -44.63 0.66
CA GLY A 84 -9.97 -43.63 -0.21
C GLY A 84 -9.02 -42.49 -0.61
N PRO A 85 -9.52 -41.44 -1.27
CA PRO A 85 -8.71 -40.33 -1.76
C PRO A 85 -8.07 -39.52 -0.63
N ILE A 86 -6.79 -39.18 -0.78
CA ILE A 86 -6.08 -38.29 0.16
C ILE A 86 -6.58 -36.86 -0.06
N GLY A 87 -7.10 -36.25 1.00
CA GLY A 87 -7.68 -34.90 0.97
C GLY A 87 -6.81 -33.82 1.60
N ALA A 88 -5.95 -34.20 2.54
CA ALA A 88 -5.04 -33.31 3.23
C ALA A 88 -3.82 -34.07 3.77
N VAL A 89 -2.80 -33.33 4.16
CA VAL A 89 -1.63 -33.84 4.89
C VAL A 89 -1.46 -33.03 6.16
N VAL A 90 -1.36 -33.71 7.30
CA VAL A 90 -0.90 -33.10 8.55
C VAL A 90 0.60 -33.26 8.63
N VAL A 91 1.30 -32.17 8.90
CA VAL A 91 2.75 -32.08 9.01
C VAL A 91 3.07 -31.69 10.44
N THR A 92 3.94 -32.46 11.09
CA THR A 92 4.58 -32.09 12.34
C THR A 92 6.07 -31.94 12.12
N ASN A 93 6.62 -30.78 12.44
CA ASN A 93 8.05 -30.56 12.41
C ASN A 93 8.66 -31.08 13.73
N GLU A 94 9.43 -32.16 13.63
CA GLU A 94 10.11 -32.76 14.78
C GLU A 94 11.52 -32.16 14.98
N LEU A 95 11.98 -31.23 14.15
CA LEU A 95 13.24 -30.52 14.35
C LEU A 95 13.09 -29.39 15.37
N ARG A 96 14.24 -28.89 15.84
CA ARG A 96 14.29 -27.78 16.82
C ARG A 96 14.07 -26.39 16.22
N GLN A 97 14.20 -26.26 14.92
CA GLN A 97 14.04 -24.99 14.19
C GLN A 97 12.79 -25.05 13.32
N GLU A 98 12.13 -23.91 13.15
CA GLU A 98 11.03 -23.79 12.20
C GLU A 98 11.53 -23.97 10.77
N MET A 99 10.62 -24.30 9.85
CA MET A 99 10.96 -24.48 8.43
C MET A 99 9.84 -23.97 7.54
N PHE A 100 10.19 -23.42 6.39
CA PHE A 100 9.23 -22.95 5.41
C PHE A 100 8.88 -24.06 4.43
N LEU A 101 7.69 -24.65 4.59
CA LEU A 101 7.17 -25.67 3.69
C LEU A 101 6.55 -25.00 2.46
N GLU A 102 7.16 -25.19 1.29
CA GLU A 102 6.71 -24.63 0.02
C GLU A 102 5.58 -25.48 -0.57
N ASP A 103 5.83 -26.77 -0.76
CA ASP A 103 4.87 -27.72 -1.31
C ASP A 103 5.06 -29.17 -0.80
N LEU A 104 4.02 -29.96 -1.01
CA LEU A 104 3.98 -31.41 -0.81
C LEU A 104 3.45 -32.09 -2.08
N ASN A 105 4.21 -33.01 -2.64
CA ASN A 105 3.82 -33.79 -3.81
C ASN A 105 3.62 -35.26 -3.43
N LEU A 106 2.40 -35.77 -3.61
CA LEU A 106 2.08 -37.18 -3.36
C LEU A 106 2.02 -37.94 -4.68
N THR A 107 2.82 -38.99 -4.82
CA THR A 107 2.86 -39.84 -6.02
C THR A 107 2.43 -41.25 -5.67
N ALA A 108 1.38 -41.75 -6.32
CA ALA A 108 0.97 -43.15 -6.23
C ALA A 108 1.50 -43.93 -7.44
N GLY A 109 2.08 -45.11 -7.21
CA GLY A 109 2.60 -45.97 -8.28
C GLY A 109 1.91 -47.33 -8.32
N ASP A 110 1.38 -47.70 -9.48
CA ASP A 110 1.24 -49.08 -9.93
C ASP A 110 2.49 -49.44 -10.76
N GLY A 111 2.93 -50.70 -10.74
CA GLY A 111 4.12 -51.17 -11.47
C GLY A 111 4.04 -51.09 -13.01
N ALA A 112 3.15 -50.26 -13.56
CA ALA A 112 2.81 -50.15 -14.98
C ALA A 112 3.01 -48.74 -15.57
N GLY A 113 3.65 -47.81 -14.84
CA GLY A 113 4.17 -46.56 -15.43
C GLY A 113 3.21 -45.37 -15.53
N ASN A 114 2.01 -45.42 -14.93
CA ASN A 114 1.10 -44.28 -14.82
C ASN A 114 1.06 -43.73 -13.39
N SER A 115 2.06 -42.95 -12.99
CA SER A 115 2.06 -42.28 -11.69
C SER A 115 1.08 -41.10 -11.68
N THR A 116 0.17 -41.06 -10.69
CA THR A 116 -0.67 -39.88 -10.44
C THR A 116 0.00 -39.02 -9.37
N VAL A 117 0.27 -37.74 -9.69
CA VAL A 117 0.83 -36.76 -8.76
C VAL A 117 -0.29 -35.86 -8.23
N LEU A 118 -0.35 -35.70 -6.90
CA LEU A 118 -1.22 -34.76 -6.21
C LEU A 118 -0.36 -33.67 -5.55
N PRO A 119 -0.24 -32.48 -6.17
CA PRO A 119 0.47 -31.35 -5.58
C PRO A 119 -0.39 -30.64 -4.53
N ILE A 120 0.25 -30.23 -3.44
CA ILE A 120 -0.35 -29.47 -2.34
C ILE A 120 0.55 -28.26 -2.09
N ARG A 121 0.05 -27.05 -2.39
CA ARG A 121 0.79 -25.80 -2.17
C ARG A 121 0.60 -25.36 -0.71
N CYS A 122 1.69 -25.32 0.04
CA CYS A 122 1.70 -24.99 1.45
C CYS A 122 2.02 -23.51 1.65
N ASN A 123 3.23 -23.09 1.23
CA ASN A 123 3.77 -21.74 1.41
C ASN A 123 3.54 -21.20 2.83
N SER A 124 4.07 -21.92 3.82
CA SER A 124 3.83 -21.60 5.22
C SER A 124 4.93 -22.11 6.15
N TRP A 125 5.14 -21.38 7.25
CA TRP A 125 6.09 -21.75 8.29
C TRP A 125 5.55 -22.84 9.21
N VAL A 126 6.28 -23.95 9.33
CA VAL A 126 5.97 -25.06 10.22
C VAL A 126 6.85 -24.99 11.47
N GLN A 127 6.24 -24.65 12.59
CA GLN A 127 6.92 -24.47 13.87
C GLN A 127 7.41 -25.80 14.46
N PRO A 128 8.52 -25.79 15.23
CA PRO A 128 8.95 -26.94 16.01
C PRO A 128 7.83 -27.44 16.90
N LYS A 129 7.74 -28.75 17.05
CA LYS A 129 6.86 -29.36 18.04
C LYS A 129 7.26 -28.93 19.46
N SER A 130 6.37 -28.25 20.17
CA SER A 130 6.61 -27.83 21.55
C SER A 130 5.93 -28.78 22.56
N GLY A 131 6.63 -29.83 22.99
CA GLY A 131 6.18 -30.73 24.07
C GLY A 131 5.67 -32.11 23.62
N ALA A 132 5.12 -32.88 24.57
CA ALA A 132 4.73 -34.29 24.38
C ALA A 132 3.23 -34.51 24.07
N ASP A 133 2.38 -33.50 24.24
CA ASP A 133 0.92 -33.62 24.10
C ASP A 133 0.43 -33.42 22.66
N GLU A 134 -0.68 -34.08 22.29
CA GLU A 134 -1.23 -34.08 20.92
C GLU A 134 -1.81 -32.73 20.44
N GLY A 135 -2.04 -31.76 21.35
CA GLY A 135 -2.58 -30.43 21.08
C GLY A 135 -1.56 -29.29 21.06
N THR A 136 -0.28 -29.60 20.82
CA THR A 136 0.83 -28.66 20.92
C THR A 136 1.09 -27.86 19.63
N PRO A 137 1.66 -26.64 19.74
CA PRO A 137 2.23 -25.91 18.60
C PRO A 137 3.17 -26.82 17.78
N GLY A 138 2.98 -26.84 16.46
CA GLY A 138 3.81 -27.59 15.51
C GLY A 138 3.08 -28.57 14.59
N LYS A 139 1.81 -28.90 14.86
CA LYS A 139 0.94 -29.62 13.89
C LYS A 139 0.29 -28.65 12.92
N ARG A 140 0.43 -28.90 11.62
CA ARG A 140 -0.07 -28.05 10.53
C ARG A 140 -0.80 -28.90 9.51
N ILE A 141 -2.01 -28.51 9.12
CA ILE A 141 -2.75 -29.18 8.05
C ILE A 141 -2.64 -28.40 6.74
N PHE A 142 -2.50 -29.13 5.64
CA PHE A 142 -2.46 -28.59 4.29
C PHE A 142 -3.43 -29.37 3.40
N PHE A 143 -4.29 -28.64 2.69
CA PHE A 143 -5.41 -29.22 1.93
C PHE A 143 -5.08 -29.37 0.45
N ALA A 144 -5.49 -30.49 -0.14
CA ALA A 144 -5.09 -30.86 -1.49
C ALA A 144 -5.96 -30.30 -2.61
N LYS A 145 -7.19 -29.84 -2.33
CA LYS A 145 -8.13 -29.30 -3.34
C LYS A 145 -8.98 -28.17 -2.77
N ALA A 146 -9.42 -27.28 -3.66
CA ALA A 146 -10.38 -26.23 -3.32
C ALA A 146 -11.82 -26.75 -3.34
N TYR A 147 -12.62 -26.36 -2.34
CA TYR A 147 -14.03 -26.69 -2.17
C TYR A 147 -14.80 -25.51 -1.57
N LEU A 148 -16.01 -25.25 -2.07
CA LEU A 148 -17.00 -24.48 -1.32
C LEU A 148 -17.39 -25.22 -0.03
N PRO A 149 -17.89 -24.53 1.01
CA PRO A 149 -18.27 -25.18 2.28
C PRO A 149 -19.21 -26.38 2.06
N GLY A 150 -20.26 -26.21 1.25
CA GLY A 150 -21.22 -27.26 0.92
C GLY A 150 -20.67 -28.43 0.10
N GLN A 151 -19.51 -28.27 -0.53
CA GLN A 151 -18.82 -29.29 -1.34
C GLN A 151 -17.70 -30.00 -0.56
N THR A 152 -17.40 -29.56 0.66
CA THR A 152 -16.32 -30.14 1.47
C THR A 152 -16.56 -31.63 1.71
N PRO A 153 -15.63 -32.51 1.30
CA PRO A 153 -15.72 -33.94 1.58
C PRO A 153 -15.92 -34.22 3.06
N ALA A 154 -16.75 -35.20 3.39
CA ALA A 154 -17.19 -35.44 4.77
C ALA A 154 -16.02 -35.71 5.74
N GLY A 155 -14.94 -36.37 5.27
CA GLY A 155 -13.73 -36.62 6.05
C GLY A 155 -12.87 -35.37 6.33
N LEU A 156 -13.17 -34.23 5.69
CA LEU A 156 -12.40 -32.98 5.84
C LEU A 156 -13.16 -31.88 6.59
N LYS A 157 -14.42 -32.11 6.99
CA LYS A 157 -15.28 -31.06 7.56
C LYS A 157 -14.79 -30.53 8.91
N SER A 158 -14.35 -31.42 9.80
CA SER A 158 -13.73 -31.05 11.09
C SER A 158 -12.45 -30.27 10.86
N TYR A 159 -11.53 -30.80 10.06
CA TYR A 159 -10.27 -30.14 9.71
C TYR A 159 -10.44 -28.74 9.12
N ARG A 160 -11.43 -28.55 8.24
CA ARG A 160 -11.80 -27.24 7.70
C ARG A 160 -12.17 -26.25 8.80
N LYS A 161 -13.00 -26.72 9.74
CA LYS A 161 -13.50 -25.92 10.86
C LYS A 161 -12.38 -25.61 11.86
N ASP A 162 -11.60 -26.61 12.23
CA ASP A 162 -10.54 -26.51 13.24
C ASP A 162 -9.42 -25.55 12.79
N ASP A 163 -9.02 -25.57 11.50
CA ASP A 163 -8.06 -24.60 10.95
C ASP A 163 -8.57 -23.16 11.05
N LEU A 164 -9.85 -22.92 10.75
CA LEU A 164 -10.47 -21.60 10.88
C LEU A 164 -10.62 -21.16 12.35
N GLU A 165 -10.90 -22.08 13.27
CA GLU A 165 -10.94 -21.78 14.70
C GLU A 165 -9.54 -21.41 15.22
N GLN A 166 -8.51 -22.15 14.81
CA GLN A 166 -7.12 -21.85 15.16
C GLN A 166 -6.69 -20.46 14.65
N LYS A 167 -7.00 -20.12 13.38
CA LYS A 167 -6.69 -18.81 12.81
C LYS A 167 -7.44 -17.67 13.47
N ARG A 168 -8.65 -17.91 13.99
CA ARG A 168 -9.42 -16.88 14.73
C ARG A 168 -8.88 -16.62 16.12
N GLY A 169 -8.34 -17.64 16.78
CA GLY A 169 -7.95 -17.59 18.19
C GLY A 169 -9.13 -17.25 19.11
N ASP A 170 -8.81 -16.84 20.34
CA ASP A 170 -9.82 -16.54 21.38
C ASP A 170 -10.01 -15.05 21.67
N GLY A 171 -9.26 -14.17 20.99
CA GLY A 171 -9.29 -12.71 21.17
C GLY A 171 -8.54 -12.20 22.41
N THR A 172 -7.86 -13.06 23.15
CA THR A 172 -7.13 -12.73 24.38
C THR A 172 -5.62 -12.91 24.23
N GLY A 173 -4.83 -12.58 25.25
CA GLY A 173 -3.37 -12.75 25.27
C GLY A 173 -2.56 -11.78 24.40
N GLU A 174 -1.27 -11.67 24.68
CA GLU A 174 -0.27 -11.09 23.80
C GLU A 174 0.06 -12.08 22.68
N ARG A 175 0.36 -11.58 21.48
CA ARG A 175 0.69 -12.42 20.33
C ARG A 175 2.18 -12.70 20.26
N GLU A 176 2.54 -13.96 20.06
CA GLU A 176 3.92 -14.41 19.94
C GLU A 176 4.36 -14.48 18.47
N ALA A 177 5.67 -14.52 18.21
CA ALA A 177 6.21 -14.45 16.84
C ALA A 177 5.80 -15.63 15.95
N ASP A 178 5.49 -16.78 16.54
CA ASP A 178 5.10 -18.02 15.88
C ASP A 178 3.57 -18.23 15.82
N ASP A 179 2.79 -17.31 16.40
CA ASP A 179 1.33 -17.33 16.30
C ASP A 179 0.85 -17.16 14.85
N ARG A 180 -0.29 -17.80 14.54
CA ARG A 180 -1.01 -17.65 13.25
C ARG A 180 -2.41 -17.09 13.46
N VAL A 181 -2.59 -16.28 14.50
CA VAL A 181 -3.89 -15.75 14.91
C VAL A 181 -4.15 -14.39 14.27
N TYR A 182 -5.24 -14.31 13.51
CA TYR A 182 -5.75 -13.12 12.85
C TYR A 182 -6.91 -12.55 13.66
N ASP A 183 -6.78 -11.32 14.13
CA ASP A 183 -7.83 -10.62 14.87
C ASP A 183 -7.69 -9.09 14.72
N TYR A 184 -8.73 -8.35 15.10
CA TYR A 184 -8.81 -6.91 14.92
C TYR A 184 -8.49 -6.13 16.20
N ASP A 185 -7.84 -4.99 16.04
CA ASP A 185 -7.81 -3.96 17.08
C ASP A 185 -7.77 -2.58 16.40
N VAL A 186 -8.03 -1.53 17.17
CA VAL A 186 -7.98 -0.13 16.75
C VAL A 186 -6.52 0.37 16.71
N TYR A 187 -6.25 1.48 16.05
CA TYR A 187 -4.93 2.12 16.05
C TYR A 187 -4.73 2.88 17.37
N ASN A 188 -4.43 2.12 18.42
CA ASN A 188 -4.09 2.59 19.76
C ASN A 188 -2.60 2.36 20.09
N ASP A 189 -1.80 1.90 19.12
CA ASP A 189 -0.39 1.56 19.25
C ASP A 189 0.57 2.60 18.63
N LEU A 190 0.02 3.72 18.12
CA LEU A 190 0.81 4.79 17.50
C LEU A 190 1.47 5.72 18.55
N GLY A 191 0.78 5.98 19.67
CA GLY A 191 1.26 6.83 20.75
C GLY A 191 2.33 6.16 21.63
N ASN A 192 3.15 6.97 22.31
CA ASN A 192 4.09 6.48 23.34
C ASN A 192 4.02 7.31 24.64
N PRO A 193 2.83 7.41 25.28
CA PRO A 193 2.62 8.26 26.46
C PRO A 193 3.51 7.86 27.66
N ASP A 194 3.81 6.56 27.82
CA ASP A 194 4.66 6.06 28.91
C ASP A 194 6.07 6.66 28.85
N SER A 195 6.64 6.83 27.65
CA SER A 195 7.94 7.47 27.45
C SER A 195 7.88 8.99 27.65
N ASN A 196 6.94 9.66 26.98
CA ASN A 196 6.72 11.11 27.10
C ASN A 196 5.25 11.45 26.85
N GLY A 197 4.65 12.30 27.70
CA GLY A 197 3.26 12.74 27.55
C GLY A 197 2.98 13.43 26.21
N ASP A 198 3.97 14.11 25.62
CA ASP A 198 3.84 14.75 24.29
C ASP A 198 3.70 13.77 23.14
N LEU A 199 4.03 12.49 23.38
CA LEU A 199 3.88 11.39 22.42
C LEU A 199 2.53 10.66 22.55
N ALA A 200 1.62 11.13 23.40
CA ALA A 200 0.24 10.65 23.43
C ALA A 200 -0.46 10.99 22.10
N ARG A 201 -1.24 10.05 21.55
CA ARG A 201 -2.03 10.24 20.32
C ARG A 201 -3.45 9.73 20.54
N PRO A 202 -4.45 10.30 19.84
CA PRO A 202 -5.81 9.77 19.90
C PRO A 202 -5.84 8.34 19.36
N VAL A 203 -6.69 7.50 19.95
CA VAL A 203 -7.03 6.20 19.40
C VAL A 203 -7.88 6.40 18.15
N LEU A 204 -7.48 5.78 17.04
CA LEU A 204 -8.23 5.82 15.78
C LEU A 204 -8.94 4.50 15.55
N GLY A 205 -10.25 4.57 15.35
CA GLY A 205 -11.15 3.44 15.24
C GLY A 205 -11.96 3.20 16.51
N GLY A 206 -13.20 2.73 16.36
CA GLY A 206 -14.10 2.40 17.48
C GLY A 206 -14.79 3.60 18.12
N SER A 207 -14.73 4.77 17.48
CA SER A 207 -15.43 5.98 17.94
C SER A 207 -15.99 6.77 16.75
N LYS A 208 -17.04 7.58 17.01
CA LYS A 208 -17.56 8.52 16.00
C LYS A 208 -16.64 9.71 15.75
N GLN A 209 -15.81 10.07 16.72
CA GLN A 209 -14.90 11.21 16.60
C GLN A 209 -13.73 10.90 15.68
N PHE A 210 -13.18 9.69 15.80
CA PHE A 210 -12.07 9.20 14.99
C PHE A 210 -12.41 7.81 14.45
N PRO A 211 -13.31 7.70 13.45
CA PRO A 211 -13.60 6.43 12.79
C PRO A 211 -12.40 6.00 11.96
N TYR A 212 -12.11 4.70 11.90
CA TYR A 212 -10.97 4.21 11.14
C TYR A 212 -11.08 2.70 10.83
N PRO A 213 -10.45 2.20 9.74
CA PRO A 213 -10.28 0.76 9.55
C PRO A 213 -9.54 0.12 10.74
N ARG A 214 -9.80 -1.17 10.98
CA ARG A 214 -9.08 -1.95 11.99
C ARG A 214 -7.75 -2.46 11.46
N ARG A 215 -6.81 -2.68 12.38
CA ARG A 215 -5.49 -3.28 12.12
C ARG A 215 -5.40 -4.67 12.77
N CYS A 216 -4.32 -5.39 12.48
CA CYS A 216 -4.01 -6.64 13.17
C CYS A 216 -3.82 -6.45 14.67
N ARG A 217 -4.58 -7.18 15.48
CA ARG A 217 -4.42 -7.22 16.94
C ARG A 217 -3.05 -7.80 17.29
N THR A 218 -2.36 -7.15 18.22
CA THR A 218 -1.04 -7.53 18.75
C THR A 218 -1.12 -7.95 20.21
N GLY A 219 -2.07 -7.38 20.97
CA GLY A 219 -2.37 -7.81 22.33
C GLY A 219 -1.30 -7.45 23.37
N ARG A 220 -0.34 -6.57 23.06
CA ARG A 220 0.66 -6.13 24.04
C ARG A 220 -0.03 -5.40 25.19
N ALA A 221 0.68 -5.32 26.31
CA ALA A 221 0.19 -4.64 27.50
C ALA A 221 -0.27 -3.21 27.22
N ARG A 222 -1.29 -2.74 27.96
CA ARG A 222 -1.76 -1.34 27.93
C ARG A 222 -0.73 -0.41 28.58
N SER A 223 -0.68 0.84 28.10
CA SER A 223 0.17 1.87 28.70
C SER A 223 -0.24 2.15 30.15
N LYS A 224 0.75 2.42 30.99
CA LYS A 224 0.54 2.77 32.40
C LYS A 224 -0.06 4.17 32.56
N LYS A 225 0.32 5.12 31.70
CA LYS A 225 -0.16 6.51 31.74
C LYS A 225 -1.46 6.74 30.96
N ASP A 226 -1.72 5.95 29.93
CA ASP A 226 -2.98 5.96 29.18
C ASP A 226 -3.46 4.53 28.88
N PRO A 227 -4.36 3.97 29.71
CA PRO A 227 -4.86 2.59 29.53
C PRO A 227 -5.60 2.33 28.21
N LYS A 228 -5.96 3.37 27.45
CA LYS A 228 -6.56 3.20 26.10
C LYS A 228 -5.50 2.93 25.04
N SER A 229 -4.24 3.30 25.29
CA SER A 229 -3.10 3.08 24.41
C SER A 229 -2.45 1.71 24.67
N GLU A 230 -2.00 1.05 23.60
CA GLU A 230 -1.16 -0.14 23.66
C GLU A 230 0.32 0.28 23.81
N THR A 231 1.11 -0.48 24.57
CA THR A 231 2.55 -0.23 24.69
C THR A 231 3.30 -0.52 23.39
N ARG A 232 4.44 0.15 23.20
CA ARG A 232 5.30 0.04 22.01
C ARG A 232 6.59 -0.76 22.24
N LYS A 233 6.58 -1.74 23.16
CA LYS A 233 7.75 -2.58 23.42
C LYS A 233 7.82 -3.74 22.42
N GLY A 234 9.03 -4.06 21.97
CA GLY A 234 9.28 -5.19 21.07
C GLY A 234 8.83 -4.95 19.63
N ASN A 235 8.73 -6.04 18.87
CA ASN A 235 8.27 -6.01 17.48
C ASN A 235 6.74 -5.91 17.40
N VAL A 236 6.24 -5.31 16.32
CA VAL A 236 4.80 -5.29 16.06
C VAL A 236 4.42 -6.61 15.39
N TYR A 237 3.75 -7.49 16.14
CA TYR A 237 3.28 -8.79 15.65
C TYR A 237 2.44 -8.68 14.36
N VAL A 238 2.65 -9.66 13.49
CA VAL A 238 1.71 -10.12 12.46
C VAL A 238 1.73 -11.65 12.49
N PRO A 239 0.66 -12.34 12.02
CA PRO A 239 0.65 -13.79 11.89
C PRO A 239 1.91 -14.28 11.16
N ARG A 240 2.51 -15.40 11.61
CA ARG A 240 3.83 -15.84 11.14
C ARG A 240 3.96 -15.98 9.62
N ASP A 241 2.89 -16.36 8.93
CA ASP A 241 2.86 -16.50 7.46
C ASP A 241 2.78 -15.16 6.71
N GLU A 242 2.45 -14.08 7.41
CA GLU A 242 2.39 -12.70 6.86
C GLU A 242 3.72 -11.95 7.02
N GLU A 243 4.71 -12.58 7.66
CA GLU A 243 6.09 -12.11 7.71
C GLU A 243 6.68 -11.95 6.30
N PHE A 244 7.60 -10.99 6.16
CA PHE A 244 8.40 -10.90 4.95
C PHE A 244 9.25 -12.16 4.80
N SER A 245 9.48 -12.60 3.55
CA SER A 245 10.56 -13.55 3.28
C SER A 245 11.88 -12.99 3.80
N GLU A 246 12.85 -13.86 4.01
CA GLU A 246 14.19 -13.41 4.37
C GLU A 246 14.86 -12.61 3.26
N VAL A 247 14.54 -12.85 1.99
CA VAL A 247 15.02 -12.04 0.87
C VAL A 247 14.45 -10.63 0.96
N LYS A 248 13.13 -10.49 1.15
CA LYS A 248 12.48 -9.18 1.32
C LYS A 248 12.97 -8.51 2.60
N ASN A 249 13.12 -9.24 3.71
CA ASN A 249 13.68 -8.72 4.95
C ASN A 249 15.12 -8.27 4.79
N ALA A 250 15.98 -9.08 4.19
CA ALA A 250 17.37 -8.73 3.91
C ALA A 250 17.44 -7.52 2.99
N GLN A 251 16.63 -7.44 1.93
CA GLN A 251 16.55 -6.24 1.09
C GLN A 251 16.00 -5.05 1.83
N PHE A 252 15.05 -5.21 2.74
CA PHE A 252 14.52 -4.10 3.53
C PHE A 252 15.46 -3.66 4.67
N LEU A 253 16.34 -4.56 5.14
CA LEU A 253 17.38 -4.33 6.15
C LEU A 253 18.66 -3.76 5.51
N LEU A 254 19.15 -4.35 4.40
CA LEU A 254 20.27 -3.87 3.58
C LEU A 254 19.89 -2.57 2.86
N LYS A 255 18.71 -2.50 2.23
CA LYS A 255 18.15 -1.25 1.66
C LYS A 255 17.36 -0.48 2.72
N THR A 256 17.97 -0.27 3.87
CA THR A 256 17.90 1.07 4.47
C THR A 256 16.63 1.43 5.24
N LEU A 257 15.43 0.86 5.03
CA LEU A 257 14.23 1.42 5.70
C LEU A 257 14.18 1.14 7.20
N GLN A 258 14.45 -0.08 7.70
CA GLN A 258 14.42 -0.31 9.15
C GLN A 258 15.55 0.44 9.87
N SER A 259 16.71 0.58 9.23
CA SER A 259 17.84 1.37 9.74
C SER A 259 17.58 2.88 9.67
N VAL A 260 17.00 3.40 8.58
CA VAL A 260 16.48 4.79 8.47
C VAL A 260 15.37 5.03 9.46
N LEU A 261 14.38 4.15 9.55
CA LEU A 261 13.25 4.27 10.48
C LEU A 261 13.72 4.26 11.94
N HIS A 262 14.66 3.39 12.33
CA HIS A 262 15.14 3.34 13.71
C HIS A 262 16.21 4.36 14.05
N ALA A 263 17.09 4.74 13.12
CA ALA A 263 18.17 5.69 13.39
C ALA A 263 17.83 7.13 12.97
N ALA A 264 16.97 7.37 11.97
CA ALA A 264 16.48 8.71 11.65
C ALA A 264 15.43 9.21 12.66
N VAL A 265 14.70 8.33 13.36
CA VAL A 265 13.71 8.77 14.37
C VAL A 265 14.35 9.49 15.57
N PRO A 266 15.42 8.97 16.20
CA PRO A 266 16.20 9.70 17.21
C PRO A 266 16.89 10.94 16.65
N ALA A 267 17.50 10.82 15.47
CA ALA A 267 18.28 11.88 14.84
C ALA A 267 17.41 13.05 14.33
N ALA A 268 16.16 12.76 13.96
CA ALA A 268 15.13 13.74 13.59
C ALA A 268 14.21 14.13 14.77
N GLN A 269 14.60 13.82 16.02
CA GLN A 269 13.88 14.33 17.18
C GLN A 269 13.82 15.85 17.14
N SER A 270 12.63 16.45 17.10
CA SER A 270 12.46 17.90 17.00
C SER A 270 13.21 18.65 18.10
N ALA A 271 13.25 18.08 19.32
CA ALA A 271 14.04 18.63 20.42
C ALA A 271 15.56 18.57 20.19
N LEU A 272 16.06 17.53 19.50
CA LEU A 272 17.47 17.39 19.14
C LEU A 272 17.81 18.29 17.95
N ILE A 273 16.99 18.32 16.90
CA ILE A 273 17.12 19.21 15.75
C ILE A 273 17.14 20.67 16.21
N ASP A 274 16.21 21.07 17.08
CA ASP A 274 16.14 22.44 17.61
C ASP A 274 17.35 22.73 18.51
N LYS A 275 17.78 21.78 19.37
CA LYS A 275 18.95 21.94 20.25
C LYS A 275 20.27 22.02 19.48
N LEU A 276 20.38 21.32 18.35
CA LEU A 276 21.55 21.29 17.48
C LEU A 276 21.46 22.29 16.31
N ASN A 277 20.40 23.11 16.24
CA ASN A 277 20.13 24.03 15.12
C ASN A 277 20.13 23.38 13.73
N LEU A 278 19.64 22.14 13.60
CA LEU A 278 19.64 21.38 12.33
C LEU A 278 18.41 21.66 11.44
N ASN A 279 17.53 22.59 11.84
CA ASN A 279 16.35 23.02 11.08
C ASN A 279 16.68 24.05 9.97
N LEU A 280 17.84 23.89 9.33
CA LEU A 280 18.35 24.85 8.36
C LEU A 280 17.73 24.66 6.97
N PRO A 281 17.41 25.76 6.25
CA PRO A 281 17.16 25.69 4.81
C PRO A 281 18.43 25.27 4.06
N PHE A 282 18.27 24.83 2.82
CA PHE A 282 19.41 24.70 1.92
C PHE A 282 19.99 26.08 1.61
N PRO A 283 21.33 26.25 1.56
CA PRO A 283 21.95 27.55 1.32
C PRO A 283 21.75 28.07 -0.11
N SER A 284 21.53 27.18 -1.08
CA SER A 284 21.18 27.53 -2.47
C SER A 284 20.53 26.34 -3.19
N PHE A 285 19.87 26.59 -4.32
CA PHE A 285 19.37 25.52 -5.20
C PHE A 285 20.50 24.66 -5.76
N PHE A 286 21.68 25.23 -5.97
CA PHE A 286 22.87 24.50 -6.41
C PHE A 286 23.29 23.41 -5.41
N VAL A 287 23.16 23.66 -4.10
CA VAL A 287 23.46 22.62 -3.10
C VAL A 287 22.42 21.50 -3.11
N ILE A 288 21.16 21.81 -3.44
CA ILE A 288 20.13 20.77 -3.66
C ILE A 288 20.54 19.91 -4.86
N ASP A 289 20.95 20.53 -5.96
CA ASP A 289 21.35 19.83 -7.18
C ASP A 289 22.57 18.93 -6.96
N LYS A 290 23.55 19.40 -6.18
CA LYS A 290 24.73 18.61 -5.84
C LYS A 290 24.41 17.30 -5.13
N LEU A 291 23.29 17.20 -4.41
CA LEU A 291 22.86 15.91 -3.83
C LEU A 291 22.72 14.81 -4.88
N PHE A 292 22.52 15.14 -6.16
CA PHE A 292 22.31 14.18 -7.23
C PHE A 292 23.47 14.10 -8.24
N GLU A 293 24.44 15.02 -8.15
CA GLU A 293 25.54 15.16 -9.10
C GLU A 293 26.87 14.74 -8.45
N ASP A 294 27.40 15.56 -7.55
CA ASP A 294 28.74 15.42 -6.94
C ASP A 294 28.70 14.88 -5.50
N GLY A 295 27.53 14.93 -4.87
CA GLY A 295 27.35 14.74 -3.43
C GLY A 295 27.64 16.00 -2.60
N VAL A 296 27.17 16.01 -1.36
CA VAL A 296 27.28 17.17 -0.44
C VAL A 296 27.71 16.73 0.96
N GLU A 297 28.61 17.50 1.57
CA GLU A 297 28.84 17.50 3.02
C GLU A 297 27.85 18.47 3.67
N LEU A 298 26.95 17.95 4.50
CA LEU A 298 25.95 18.75 5.20
C LEU A 298 26.35 18.90 6.67
N PRO A 299 26.41 20.12 7.25
CA PRO A 299 26.85 20.33 8.63
C PRO A 299 25.96 19.60 9.65
N GLY A 300 26.56 18.89 10.62
CA GLY A 300 25.84 18.18 11.68
C GLY A 300 25.25 16.84 11.27
N VAL A 301 25.41 16.46 10.00
CA VAL A 301 24.97 15.18 9.44
C VAL A 301 25.83 14.01 9.92
N GLU A 302 27.08 14.25 10.31
CA GLU A 302 27.93 13.27 11.03
C GLU A 302 27.33 12.77 12.37
N ASN A 303 26.35 13.49 12.93
CA ASN A 303 25.65 13.06 14.15
C ASN A 303 24.36 12.26 13.85
N LEU A 304 24.00 12.11 12.57
CA LEU A 304 22.83 11.36 12.11
C LEU A 304 23.27 9.94 11.72
N SER A 305 23.54 9.09 12.71
CA SER A 305 24.07 7.71 12.55
C SER A 305 23.27 6.77 11.63
N PHE A 306 22.13 7.21 11.10
CA PHE A 306 21.34 6.45 10.12
C PHE A 306 21.91 6.53 8.70
N LEU A 307 22.63 7.60 8.34
CA LEU A 307 23.13 7.77 6.98
C LEU A 307 24.25 6.78 6.64
N ASP A 308 25.00 6.32 7.64
CA ASP A 308 25.95 5.21 7.52
C ASP A 308 25.29 3.90 7.04
N SER A 309 23.97 3.75 7.26
CA SER A 309 23.16 2.60 6.82
C SER A 309 22.34 2.84 5.53
N VAL A 310 22.30 4.08 5.04
CA VAL A 310 21.75 4.49 3.73
C VAL A 310 22.79 4.32 2.62
N LEU A 311 24.05 4.13 3.01
CA LEU A 311 25.23 4.07 2.15
C LEU A 311 25.27 3.00 1.04
N PRO A 312 24.53 1.87 1.01
CA PRO A 312 24.78 0.84 -0.01
C PRO A 312 24.50 1.28 -1.46
N ARG A 313 23.45 2.08 -1.71
CA ARG A 313 23.24 2.71 -3.04
C ARG A 313 24.07 3.98 -3.24
N LEU A 314 24.61 4.53 -2.16
CA LEU A 314 25.44 5.72 -2.16
C LEU A 314 26.89 5.43 -2.62
N LEU A 315 27.34 4.17 -2.51
CA LEU A 315 28.74 3.76 -2.72
C LEU A 315 29.01 2.87 -3.95
N GLU A 316 28.01 2.18 -4.52
CA GLU A 316 28.27 1.17 -5.56
C GLU A 316 28.94 1.71 -6.84
N HIS A 317 28.92 3.03 -7.08
CA HIS A 317 29.55 3.66 -8.26
C HIS A 317 30.81 4.50 -7.95
N LEU A 318 31.32 4.52 -6.72
CA LEU A 318 32.49 5.33 -6.31
C LEU A 318 33.67 4.47 -5.85
N ARG A 319 34.03 3.44 -6.63
CA ARG A 319 35.15 2.55 -6.31
C ARG A 319 36.53 3.24 -6.23
N ASP A 320 36.63 4.50 -6.67
CA ASP A 320 37.90 5.26 -6.74
C ASP A 320 37.87 6.66 -6.07
N ALA A 321 36.86 7.02 -5.26
CA ALA A 321 36.83 8.33 -4.57
C ALA A 321 37.08 8.21 -3.05
N PRO A 322 38.02 8.98 -2.47
CA PRO A 322 38.24 9.01 -1.03
C PRO A 322 37.36 10.08 -0.37
N ALA A 323 36.23 9.71 0.24
CA ALA A 323 35.64 10.45 1.37
C ALA A 323 34.53 9.63 2.04
N GLU A 324 34.73 9.26 3.30
CA GLU A 324 33.77 8.49 4.12
C GLU A 324 32.50 9.29 4.53
N ASN A 325 32.29 10.54 4.05
CA ASN A 325 31.29 11.48 4.61
C ASN A 325 30.43 12.27 3.58
N VAL A 326 30.33 11.87 2.31
CA VAL A 326 29.60 12.63 1.28
C VAL A 326 28.22 12.02 0.98
N LEU A 327 27.14 12.79 1.11
CA LEU A 327 25.76 12.35 0.83
C LEU A 327 25.40 12.51 -0.66
N ARG A 328 24.96 11.44 -1.33
CA ARG A 328 24.60 11.44 -2.76
C ARG A 328 23.42 10.51 -3.09
N PHE A 329 22.42 11.02 -3.80
CA PHE A 329 21.24 10.29 -4.26
C PHE A 329 21.27 10.08 -5.77
N ASP A 330 20.57 9.05 -6.26
CA ASP A 330 20.33 8.90 -7.69
C ASP A 330 19.38 9.99 -8.18
N ALA A 331 19.70 10.64 -9.30
CA ALA A 331 18.79 11.65 -9.86
C ALA A 331 17.44 11.00 -10.24
N PRO A 332 16.29 11.53 -9.77
CA PRO A 332 14.96 11.05 -10.16
C PRO A 332 14.73 11.10 -11.68
N ALA A 333 13.90 10.21 -12.22
CA ALA A 333 13.69 10.12 -13.67
C ALA A 333 13.15 11.43 -14.29
N ASN A 334 12.29 12.16 -13.58
CA ASN A 334 11.77 13.45 -14.05
C ASN A 334 12.89 14.52 -14.16
N VAL A 335 13.80 14.60 -13.18
CA VAL A 335 14.92 15.55 -13.15
C VAL A 335 15.96 15.19 -14.20
N LYS A 336 16.26 13.89 -14.37
CA LYS A 336 17.13 13.40 -15.46
C LYS A 336 16.60 13.83 -16.83
N LYS A 337 15.27 13.87 -16.99
CA LYS A 337 14.62 14.26 -18.24
C LYS A 337 14.61 15.78 -18.45
N ASP A 338 14.28 16.53 -17.42
CA ASP A 338 14.22 17.99 -17.42
C ASP A 338 14.32 18.55 -15.99
N LYS A 339 15.51 19.03 -15.64
CA LYS A 339 15.84 19.61 -14.33
C LYS A 339 15.01 20.86 -13.98
N PHE A 340 14.42 21.53 -14.98
CA PHE A 340 13.62 22.74 -14.77
C PHE A 340 12.11 22.48 -14.80
N ALA A 341 11.68 21.22 -14.95
CA ALA A 341 10.27 20.87 -15.08
C ALA A 341 9.42 21.40 -13.91
N TRP A 342 9.94 21.32 -12.68
CA TRP A 342 9.25 21.77 -11.47
C TRP A 342 8.86 23.25 -11.44
N LEU A 343 9.56 24.10 -12.20
CA LEU A 343 9.25 25.53 -12.29
C LEU A 343 8.01 25.79 -13.16
N ARG A 344 7.71 24.89 -14.10
CA ARG A 344 6.68 25.06 -15.11
C ARG A 344 5.28 24.83 -14.55
N ASP A 345 4.34 25.64 -14.99
CA ASP A 345 2.93 25.48 -14.64
C ASP A 345 2.32 24.27 -15.38
N GLU A 346 2.84 23.95 -16.56
CA GLU A 346 2.45 22.80 -17.37
C GLU A 346 2.77 21.48 -16.65
N GLU A 347 3.94 21.36 -16.02
CA GLU A 347 4.31 20.12 -15.31
C GLU A 347 3.52 19.98 -14.01
N PHE A 348 3.31 21.09 -13.28
CA PHE A 348 2.44 21.11 -12.11
C PHE A 348 1.04 20.57 -12.47
N ALA A 349 0.46 21.05 -13.57
CA ALA A 349 -0.85 20.61 -14.02
C ALA A 349 -0.84 19.17 -14.55
N ARG A 350 0.17 18.78 -15.33
CA ARG A 350 0.30 17.43 -15.91
C ARG A 350 0.40 16.36 -14.83
N GLU A 351 1.14 16.61 -13.75
CA GLU A 351 1.29 15.64 -12.66
C GLU A 351 -0.01 15.34 -11.91
N THR A 352 -1.04 16.19 -12.02
CA THR A 352 -2.38 15.86 -11.49
C THR A 352 -3.08 14.76 -12.29
N LEU A 353 -2.61 14.47 -13.52
CA LEU A 353 -3.12 13.42 -14.40
C LEU A 353 -2.16 12.23 -14.54
N ALA A 354 -0.86 12.49 -14.39
CA ALA A 354 0.21 11.55 -14.76
C ALA A 354 1.41 11.58 -13.80
N GLY A 355 1.23 12.12 -12.60
CA GLY A 355 2.20 12.06 -11.50
C GLY A 355 1.81 11.01 -10.48
N VAL A 356 2.30 11.16 -9.24
CA VAL A 356 2.12 10.18 -8.15
C VAL A 356 0.77 10.30 -7.42
N ASN A 357 0.04 11.41 -7.56
CA ASN A 357 -1.32 11.55 -7.00
C ASN A 357 -2.36 11.87 -8.07
N PRO A 358 -2.61 10.96 -9.02
CA PRO A 358 -3.54 11.20 -10.11
C PRO A 358 -5.01 11.12 -9.67
N TYR A 359 -5.32 10.89 -8.39
CA TYR A 359 -6.70 10.72 -7.89
C TYR A 359 -7.34 12.00 -7.36
N ALA A 360 -6.58 13.08 -7.14
CA ALA A 360 -7.08 14.25 -6.44
C ALA A 360 -7.85 15.24 -7.32
N ILE A 361 -7.56 15.28 -8.63
CA ILE A 361 -8.22 16.23 -9.53
C ILE A 361 -9.69 15.87 -9.77
N GLU A 362 -10.56 16.88 -9.79
CA GLU A 362 -11.98 16.74 -10.06
C GLU A 362 -12.51 17.84 -10.98
N LEU A 363 -13.67 17.60 -11.60
CA LEU A 363 -14.36 18.54 -12.48
C LEU A 363 -15.04 19.65 -11.67
N VAL A 364 -14.88 20.90 -12.09
CA VAL A 364 -15.67 22.03 -11.56
C VAL A 364 -17.08 21.94 -12.14
N ARG A 365 -18.07 21.66 -11.27
CA ARG A 365 -19.48 21.49 -11.66
C ARG A 365 -20.32 22.75 -11.48
N GLU A 366 -19.91 23.63 -10.58
CA GLU A 366 -20.64 24.85 -10.24
C GLU A 366 -19.69 26.00 -9.94
N PHE A 367 -20.18 27.23 -10.13
CA PHE A 367 -19.46 28.46 -9.83
C PHE A 367 -20.43 29.52 -9.27
N PRO A 368 -20.04 30.34 -8.27
CA PRO A 368 -18.74 30.37 -7.57
C PRO A 368 -18.45 29.08 -6.80
N LEU A 369 -17.16 28.76 -6.62
CA LEU A 369 -16.74 27.62 -5.81
C LEU A 369 -17.15 27.85 -4.35
N LYS A 370 -17.64 26.81 -3.67
CA LYS A 370 -18.18 26.91 -2.30
C LYS A 370 -17.62 25.86 -1.35
N SER A 371 -17.28 26.31 -0.15
CA SER A 371 -17.01 25.49 1.03
C SER A 371 -18.30 24.96 1.65
N LYS A 372 -18.26 23.72 2.13
CA LYS A 372 -19.32 23.08 2.92
C LYS A 372 -19.12 23.25 4.43
N LEU A 373 -18.01 23.86 4.85
CA LEU A 373 -17.74 24.15 6.25
C LEU A 373 -18.65 25.26 6.79
N ASP A 374 -18.91 25.24 8.11
CA ASP A 374 -19.75 26.23 8.79
C ASP A 374 -19.22 27.66 8.59
N PRO A 375 -19.95 28.54 7.89
CA PRO A 375 -19.50 29.89 7.62
C PRO A 375 -19.33 30.75 8.88
N ALA A 376 -20.04 30.43 9.97
CA ALA A 376 -19.89 31.12 11.24
C ALA A 376 -18.52 30.87 11.89
N VAL A 377 -17.89 29.74 11.59
CA VAL A 377 -16.58 29.34 12.11
C VAL A 377 -15.47 29.67 11.13
N TYR A 378 -15.70 29.39 9.84
CA TYR A 378 -14.65 29.38 8.82
C TYR A 378 -14.75 30.53 7.82
N GLY A 379 -15.66 31.48 8.00
CA GLY A 379 -15.85 32.63 7.11
C GLY A 379 -16.74 32.31 5.90
N PRO A 380 -16.84 33.23 4.93
CA PRO A 380 -17.74 33.08 3.79
C PRO A 380 -17.54 31.75 3.04
N ALA A 381 -18.64 31.10 2.67
CA ALA A 381 -18.58 29.84 1.93
C ALA A 381 -17.99 30.01 0.52
N GLU A 382 -18.22 31.15 -0.12
CA GLU A 382 -17.76 31.43 -1.47
C GLU A 382 -16.25 31.66 -1.52
N SER A 383 -15.57 30.99 -2.44
CA SER A 383 -14.16 31.19 -2.76
C SER A 383 -13.88 32.63 -3.19
N ALA A 384 -12.67 33.12 -2.91
CA ALA A 384 -12.16 34.38 -3.42
C ALA A 384 -11.79 34.32 -4.92
N ILE A 385 -11.78 33.13 -5.53
CA ILE A 385 -11.58 32.97 -6.98
C ILE A 385 -12.84 33.46 -7.70
N THR A 386 -12.71 34.54 -8.48
CA THR A 386 -13.81 35.14 -9.23
C THR A 386 -13.81 34.73 -10.70
N ALA A 387 -14.97 34.88 -11.37
CA ALA A 387 -15.09 34.60 -12.79
C ALA A 387 -14.12 35.46 -13.62
N ASP A 388 -14.02 36.75 -13.30
CA ASP A 388 -13.10 37.68 -13.96
C ASP A 388 -11.64 37.21 -13.89
N VAL A 389 -11.20 36.66 -12.74
CA VAL A 389 -9.85 36.12 -12.58
C VAL A 389 -9.65 34.91 -13.50
N LEU A 390 -10.58 33.96 -13.48
CA LEU A 390 -10.48 32.76 -14.31
C LEU A 390 -10.54 33.09 -15.80
N GLU A 391 -11.47 33.95 -16.23
CA GLU A 391 -11.61 34.37 -17.62
C GLU A 391 -10.37 35.10 -18.11
N ALA A 392 -9.77 35.98 -17.29
CA ALA A 392 -8.51 36.63 -17.63
C ALA A 392 -7.38 35.60 -17.83
N GLN A 393 -7.25 34.60 -16.95
CA GLN A 393 -6.21 33.56 -17.04
C GLN A 393 -6.48 32.53 -18.16
N MET A 394 -7.75 32.32 -18.53
CA MET A 394 -8.16 31.64 -19.75
C MET A 394 -7.89 32.49 -21.01
N ARG A 395 -7.39 33.72 -20.87
CA ARG A 395 -7.14 34.70 -21.94
C ARG A 395 -8.42 35.14 -22.65
N ARG A 396 -9.54 35.15 -21.93
CA ARG A 396 -10.88 35.53 -22.40
C ARG A 396 -11.31 34.79 -23.68
N VAL A 397 -10.83 33.56 -23.85
CA VAL A 397 -11.23 32.70 -24.98
C VAL A 397 -12.66 32.16 -24.82
N MET A 398 -13.16 32.13 -23.58
CA MET A 398 -14.54 31.78 -23.21
C MET A 398 -14.85 32.29 -21.80
N THR A 399 -16.14 32.30 -21.44
CA THR A 399 -16.61 32.61 -20.08
C THR A 399 -16.46 31.42 -19.15
N VAL A 400 -16.54 31.63 -17.83
CA VAL A 400 -16.58 30.52 -16.86
C VAL A 400 -17.79 29.60 -17.10
N GLU A 401 -18.95 30.17 -17.43
CA GLU A 401 -20.18 29.41 -17.71
C GLU A 401 -20.00 28.49 -18.92
N GLU A 402 -19.43 29.02 -20.02
CA GLU A 402 -19.10 28.23 -21.20
C GLU A 402 -18.10 27.12 -20.85
N ALA A 403 -17.04 27.44 -20.10
CA ALA A 403 -16.03 26.47 -19.70
C ALA A 403 -16.60 25.33 -18.83
N ILE A 404 -17.53 25.61 -17.90
CA ILE A 404 -18.22 24.58 -17.10
C ILE A 404 -19.13 23.73 -17.98
N SER A 405 -19.94 24.36 -18.84
CA SER A 405 -20.86 23.64 -19.74
C SER A 405 -20.12 22.68 -20.67
N GLN A 406 -18.91 23.06 -21.08
CA GLN A 406 -18.02 22.26 -21.92
C GLN A 406 -17.07 21.35 -21.14
N LYS A 407 -17.17 21.31 -19.81
CA LYS A 407 -16.34 20.51 -18.89
C LYS A 407 -14.84 20.75 -19.04
N ARG A 408 -14.48 22.03 -19.11
CA ARG A 408 -13.11 22.50 -19.30
C ARG A 408 -12.47 23.05 -18.04
N LEU A 409 -13.19 23.17 -16.93
CA LEU A 409 -12.62 23.59 -15.66
C LEU A 409 -12.50 22.42 -14.69
N PHE A 410 -11.32 22.29 -14.09
CA PHE A 410 -10.97 21.25 -13.12
C PHE A 410 -10.34 21.88 -11.90
N MET A 411 -10.32 21.16 -10.77
CA MET A 411 -9.69 21.65 -9.56
C MET A 411 -9.05 20.57 -8.71
N LEU A 412 -8.06 20.99 -7.91
CA LEU A 412 -7.71 20.33 -6.66
C LEU A 412 -8.38 21.14 -5.54
N ASP A 413 -9.29 20.51 -4.79
CA ASP A 413 -9.93 21.13 -3.63
C ASP A 413 -9.49 20.44 -2.34
N PHE A 414 -8.54 21.05 -1.65
CA PHE A 414 -8.08 20.61 -0.32
C PHE A 414 -8.59 21.52 0.79
N HIS A 415 -9.44 22.50 0.46
CA HIS A 415 -9.84 23.55 1.38
C HIS A 415 -10.61 22.98 2.57
N ASP A 416 -11.69 22.23 2.31
CA ASP A 416 -12.60 21.80 3.38
C ASP A 416 -11.97 20.77 4.30
N LEU A 417 -11.04 19.96 3.77
CA LEU A 417 -10.32 18.96 4.55
C LEU A 417 -9.26 19.60 5.46
N PHE A 418 -8.50 20.57 4.95
CA PHE A 418 -7.34 21.13 5.67
C PHE A 418 -7.65 22.38 6.49
N LEU A 419 -8.62 23.20 6.08
CA LEU A 419 -8.95 24.45 6.78
C LEU A 419 -9.24 24.24 8.29
N PRO A 420 -9.95 23.18 8.73
CA PRO A 420 -10.16 22.89 10.16
C PRO A 420 -8.88 22.62 10.96
N TYR A 421 -7.79 22.23 10.30
CA TYR A 421 -6.51 21.90 10.93
C TYR A 421 -5.49 23.04 10.91
N VAL A 422 -5.74 24.11 10.14
CA VAL A 422 -4.76 25.20 9.94
C VAL A 422 -4.26 25.78 11.26
N HIS A 423 -5.16 26.12 12.19
CA HIS A 423 -4.76 26.68 13.50
C HIS A 423 -3.99 25.69 14.37
N LYS A 424 -4.43 24.42 14.39
CA LYS A 424 -3.75 23.34 15.12
C LYS A 424 -2.31 23.18 14.62
N ILE A 425 -2.13 23.11 13.30
CA ILE A 425 -0.82 22.91 12.67
C ILE A 425 0.09 24.14 12.86
N ARG A 426 -0.43 25.35 12.71
CA ARG A 426 0.36 26.59 12.87
C ARG A 426 0.76 26.90 14.32
N SER A 427 0.16 26.21 15.29
CA SER A 427 0.63 26.23 16.68
C SER A 427 1.94 25.42 16.87
N LEU A 428 2.31 24.60 15.88
CA LEU A 428 3.54 23.81 15.87
C LEU A 428 4.67 24.61 15.24
N LYS A 429 5.90 24.26 15.61
CA LYS A 429 7.11 24.89 15.05
C LYS A 429 7.45 24.29 13.69
N HIS A 430 8.11 25.10 12.86
CA HIS A 430 8.74 24.67 11.60
C HIS A 430 7.77 24.00 10.62
N THR A 431 6.50 24.40 10.62
CA THR A 431 5.48 23.96 9.67
C THR A 431 4.42 25.04 9.50
N THR A 432 3.74 25.03 8.37
CA THR A 432 2.50 25.77 8.17
C THR A 432 1.57 25.02 7.21
N MET A 433 0.32 25.46 7.17
CA MET A 433 -0.69 24.96 6.25
C MET A 433 -1.74 26.05 5.96
N TYR A 434 -2.48 25.87 4.87
CA TYR A 434 -3.65 26.64 4.48
C TYR A 434 -4.75 25.68 4.03
N GLY A 435 -6.01 26.12 4.05
CA GLY A 435 -7.01 25.54 3.14
C GLY A 435 -6.72 26.03 1.73
N SER A 436 -6.67 25.14 0.74
CA SER A 436 -6.29 25.51 -0.64
C SER A 436 -7.24 24.99 -1.71
N ARG A 437 -7.42 25.81 -2.75
CA ARG A 437 -8.09 25.44 -4.00
C ARG A 437 -7.21 25.82 -5.17
N THR A 438 -7.11 24.93 -6.15
CA THR A 438 -6.32 25.16 -7.36
C THR A 438 -7.18 24.88 -8.58
N VAL A 439 -7.27 25.83 -9.51
CA VAL A 439 -8.15 25.70 -10.69
C VAL A 439 -7.32 25.57 -11.97
N PHE A 440 -7.76 24.67 -12.84
CA PHE A 440 -7.14 24.36 -14.13
C PHE A 440 -8.15 24.51 -15.27
N PHE A 441 -7.64 24.81 -16.46
CA PHE A 441 -8.40 24.85 -17.70
C PHE A 441 -7.87 23.83 -18.69
N LEU A 442 -8.75 22.96 -19.20
CA LEU A 442 -8.43 22.04 -20.29
C LEU A 442 -8.40 22.83 -21.60
N THR A 443 -7.23 22.95 -22.20
CA THR A 443 -7.01 23.62 -23.48
C THR A 443 -7.50 22.79 -24.67
N ASP A 444 -7.63 23.40 -25.85
CA ASP A 444 -8.09 22.70 -27.07
C ASP A 444 -7.13 21.60 -27.51
N ASP A 445 -5.87 21.68 -27.09
CA ASP A 445 -4.86 20.68 -27.39
C ASP A 445 -4.78 19.55 -26.35
N GLY A 446 -5.72 19.50 -25.41
CA GLY A 446 -5.90 18.40 -24.46
C GLY A 446 -5.02 18.46 -23.22
N THR A 447 -4.33 19.56 -22.97
CA THR A 447 -3.47 19.75 -21.78
C THR A 447 -4.16 20.64 -20.74
N LEU A 448 -3.71 20.58 -19.49
CA LEU A 448 -4.22 21.44 -18.43
C LEU A 448 -3.35 22.69 -18.28
N ARG A 449 -3.97 23.87 -18.32
CA ARG A 449 -3.37 25.14 -17.92
C ARG A 449 -3.76 25.45 -16.47
N LEU A 450 -2.77 25.63 -15.61
CA LEU A 450 -2.98 26.12 -14.25
C LEU A 450 -3.41 27.61 -14.28
N LEU A 451 -4.55 27.93 -13.65
CA LEU A 451 -5.15 29.27 -13.70
C LEU A 451 -4.94 30.07 -12.41
N ALA A 452 -5.25 29.46 -11.27
CA ALA A 452 -5.31 30.17 -9.99
C ALA A 452 -5.11 29.22 -8.80
N ILE A 453 -4.53 29.76 -7.72
CA ILE A 453 -4.43 29.13 -6.41
C ILE A 453 -5.04 30.07 -5.38
N GLU A 454 -6.00 29.59 -4.61
CA GLU A 454 -6.49 30.25 -3.41
C GLU A 454 -5.84 29.61 -2.18
N LEU A 455 -5.31 30.43 -1.28
CA LEU A 455 -4.84 30.02 0.05
C LEU A 455 -5.66 30.73 1.12
N THR A 456 -6.15 29.98 2.10
CA THR A 456 -7.02 30.49 3.18
C THR A 456 -6.48 30.12 4.56
N ARG A 457 -6.38 31.12 5.44
CA ARG A 457 -6.21 30.97 6.89
C ARG A 457 -7.53 31.34 7.58
N PRO A 458 -8.10 30.50 8.46
CA PRO A 458 -9.31 30.84 9.20
C PRO A 458 -9.08 32.03 10.15
N ALA A 459 -10.16 32.73 10.52
CA ALA A 459 -10.10 33.76 11.55
C ALA A 459 -9.67 33.17 12.91
N SER A 460 -9.01 33.98 13.72
CA SER A 460 -8.65 33.67 15.11
C SER A 460 -9.06 34.84 16.02
N PRO A 461 -9.05 34.68 17.34
CA PRO A 461 -9.34 35.80 18.25
C PRO A 461 -8.42 37.02 18.06
N SER A 462 -7.23 36.83 17.50
CA SER A 462 -6.22 37.89 17.31
C SER A 462 -6.08 38.38 15.87
N GLN A 463 -6.63 37.67 14.89
CA GLN A 463 -6.47 38.01 13.48
C GLN A 463 -7.74 37.67 12.67
N PRO A 464 -8.21 38.57 11.77
CA PRO A 464 -9.33 38.26 10.89
C PRO A 464 -8.99 37.07 9.98
N GLN A 465 -9.98 36.53 9.27
CA GLN A 465 -9.69 35.56 8.21
C GLN A 465 -8.79 36.20 7.15
N TRP A 466 -7.83 35.44 6.64
CA TRP A 466 -7.04 35.84 5.50
C TRP A 466 -7.27 34.85 4.36
N ARG A 467 -7.52 35.35 3.15
CA ARG A 467 -7.62 34.56 1.94
C ARG A 467 -7.08 35.37 0.77
N GLN A 468 -6.30 34.75 -0.10
CA GLN A 468 -5.75 35.42 -1.27
C GLN A 468 -5.68 34.48 -2.46
N VAL A 469 -5.98 35.02 -3.63
CA VAL A 469 -5.84 34.35 -4.92
C VAL A 469 -4.52 34.76 -5.58
N PHE A 470 -3.73 33.76 -5.93
CA PHE A 470 -2.49 33.88 -6.68
C PHE A 470 -2.72 33.36 -8.10
N THR A 471 -2.10 34.01 -9.08
CA THR A 471 -2.21 33.63 -10.50
C THR A 471 -0.85 33.74 -11.19
N PRO A 472 -0.63 33.03 -12.31
CA PRO A 472 0.52 33.26 -13.17
C PRO A 472 0.62 34.74 -13.54
N SER A 473 1.83 35.31 -13.43
CA SER A 473 2.07 36.73 -13.61
C SER A 473 3.47 36.99 -14.15
N THR A 474 3.60 38.04 -14.99
CA THR A 474 4.89 38.57 -15.46
C THR A 474 5.47 39.62 -14.52
N ASP A 475 4.68 40.14 -13.57
CA ASP A 475 5.20 40.97 -12.48
C ASP A 475 6.13 40.15 -11.59
N THR A 476 7.34 40.65 -11.34
CA THR A 476 8.42 39.91 -10.65
C THR A 476 8.00 39.45 -9.27
N THR A 477 7.40 40.33 -8.46
CA THR A 477 6.98 40.01 -7.09
C THR A 477 5.87 38.96 -7.10
N LYS A 478 4.84 39.16 -7.94
CA LYS A 478 3.73 38.21 -8.09
C LYS A 478 4.20 36.86 -8.64
N SER A 479 5.19 36.84 -9.54
CA SER A 479 5.76 35.59 -10.06
C SER A 479 6.46 34.77 -8.97
N TRP A 480 7.12 35.41 -8.01
CA TRP A 480 7.71 34.71 -6.86
C TRP A 480 6.65 34.24 -5.85
N LEU A 481 5.65 35.09 -5.57
CA LEU A 481 4.50 34.68 -4.76
C LEU A 481 3.74 33.49 -5.39
N TRP A 482 3.63 33.46 -6.72
CA TRP A 482 3.06 32.33 -7.45
C TRP A 482 3.84 31.03 -7.24
N ARG A 483 5.19 31.08 -7.31
CA ARG A 483 6.04 29.92 -7.02
C ARG A 483 5.87 29.42 -5.58
N MET A 484 5.80 30.33 -4.61
CA MET A 484 5.54 29.96 -3.20
C MET A 484 4.14 29.35 -3.02
N ALA A 485 3.11 29.91 -3.68
CA ALA A 485 1.76 29.37 -3.64
C ALA A 485 1.70 27.94 -4.22
N LYS A 486 2.40 27.68 -5.33
CA LYS A 486 2.57 26.31 -5.87
C LYS A 486 3.25 25.39 -4.87
N SER A 487 4.32 25.81 -4.20
CA SER A 487 4.99 25.02 -3.17
C SER A 487 4.08 24.66 -1.99
N HIS A 488 3.24 25.61 -1.54
CA HIS A 488 2.22 25.32 -0.52
C HIS A 488 1.23 24.26 -0.97
N VAL A 489 0.66 24.41 -2.18
CA VAL A 489 -0.29 23.43 -2.71
C VAL A 489 0.37 22.07 -2.93
N ARG A 490 1.64 22.01 -3.36
CA ARG A 490 2.37 20.74 -3.46
C ARG A 490 2.57 20.08 -2.09
N ALA A 491 2.82 20.84 -1.04
CA ALA A 491 2.88 20.30 0.32
C ALA A 491 1.51 19.80 0.82
N HIS A 492 0.42 20.48 0.43
CA HIS A 492 -0.94 20.01 0.68
C HIS A 492 -1.23 18.70 -0.07
N ASP A 493 -0.90 18.64 -1.36
CA ASP A 493 -1.05 17.45 -2.20
C ASP A 493 -0.19 16.29 -1.71
N ALA A 494 1.04 16.53 -1.26
CA ALA A 494 1.91 15.51 -0.67
C ALA A 494 1.30 14.92 0.61
N GLY A 495 0.77 15.78 1.49
CA GLY A 495 0.05 15.32 2.69
C GLY A 495 -1.23 14.55 2.37
N HIS A 496 -2.00 15.01 1.37
CA HIS A 496 -3.20 14.30 0.91
C HIS A 496 -2.87 12.94 0.30
N HIS A 497 -1.88 12.92 -0.60
CA HIS A 497 -1.40 11.71 -1.25
C HIS A 497 -0.94 10.68 -0.22
N GLU A 498 0.04 11.01 0.62
CA GLU A 498 0.61 10.02 1.54
C GLU A 498 -0.39 9.52 2.58
N LEU A 499 -1.17 10.41 3.20
CA LEU A 499 -2.04 10.05 4.31
C LEU A 499 -3.38 9.44 3.89
N ILE A 500 -3.83 9.73 2.67
CA ILE A 500 -5.20 9.44 2.23
C ILE A 500 -5.17 8.54 1.01
N THR A 501 -4.60 9.02 -0.11
CA THR A 501 -4.67 8.26 -1.37
C THR A 501 -3.78 7.02 -1.32
N HIS A 502 -2.64 7.12 -0.65
CA HIS A 502 -1.71 6.04 -0.41
C HIS A 502 -2.10 5.29 0.87
N TRP A 503 -1.72 5.78 2.06
CA TRP A 503 -1.90 5.04 3.31
C TRP A 503 -3.35 4.59 3.60
N LEU A 504 -4.32 5.51 3.57
CA LEU A 504 -5.69 5.16 3.97
C LEU A 504 -6.37 4.24 2.95
N ARG A 505 -6.36 4.64 1.67
CA ARG A 505 -7.15 3.99 0.61
C ARG A 505 -6.53 2.69 0.12
N THR A 506 -5.23 2.43 0.36
CA THR A 506 -4.59 1.15 0.04
C THR A 506 -4.23 0.40 1.32
N HIS A 507 -3.09 0.69 1.95
CA HIS A 507 -2.56 -0.01 3.12
C HIS A 507 -3.61 -0.28 4.20
N CYS A 508 -4.25 0.78 4.70
CA CYS A 508 -5.15 0.72 5.84
C CYS A 508 -6.50 0.09 5.48
N ALA A 509 -7.03 0.35 4.29
CA ALA A 509 -8.29 -0.24 3.84
C ALA A 509 -8.16 -1.72 3.45
N VAL A 510 -6.97 -2.16 3.01
CA VAL A 510 -6.75 -3.56 2.60
C VAL A 510 -6.55 -4.50 3.78
N GLU A 511 -5.86 -4.09 4.85
CA GLU A 511 -5.56 -4.93 6.02
C GLU A 511 -6.80 -5.63 6.64
N PRO A 512 -7.97 -4.97 6.79
CA PRO A 512 -9.22 -5.62 7.19
C PRO A 512 -9.67 -6.80 6.30
N TYR A 513 -9.45 -6.74 4.98
CA TYR A 513 -9.82 -7.83 4.08
C TYR A 513 -8.96 -9.07 4.32
N ILE A 514 -7.67 -8.87 4.60
CA ILE A 514 -6.71 -9.94 4.89
C ILE A 514 -7.11 -10.67 6.18
N ILE A 515 -7.41 -9.90 7.23
CA ILE A 515 -7.82 -10.44 8.52
C ILE A 515 -9.12 -11.24 8.35
N ALA A 516 -10.13 -10.67 7.68
CA ALA A 516 -11.41 -11.36 7.47
C ALA A 516 -11.27 -12.62 6.62
N ALA A 517 -10.48 -12.58 5.55
CA ALA A 517 -10.29 -13.71 4.66
C ALA A 517 -9.66 -14.91 5.39
N ASN A 518 -8.60 -14.68 6.17
CA ASN A 518 -7.95 -15.73 6.95
C ASN A 518 -8.82 -16.24 8.12
N ARG A 519 -9.77 -15.45 8.62
CA ARG A 519 -10.66 -15.83 9.72
C ARG A 519 -11.92 -16.57 9.30
N GLN A 520 -12.40 -16.33 8.07
CA GLN A 520 -13.72 -16.78 7.63
C GLN A 520 -13.70 -17.67 6.40
N LEU A 521 -12.67 -17.59 5.56
CA LEU A 521 -12.54 -18.43 4.36
C LEU A 521 -11.46 -19.49 4.60
N SER A 522 -11.83 -20.77 4.52
CA SER A 522 -10.86 -21.86 4.61
C SER A 522 -9.80 -21.74 3.50
N GLU A 523 -8.62 -22.33 3.70
CA GLU A 523 -7.66 -22.49 2.59
C GLU A 523 -8.25 -23.31 1.42
N MET A 524 -9.26 -24.15 1.67
CA MET A 524 -9.98 -24.80 0.57
C MET A 524 -10.91 -23.85 -0.20
N HIS A 525 -11.25 -22.68 0.33
CA HIS A 525 -12.25 -21.81 -0.27
C HIS A 525 -11.72 -21.18 -1.58
N PRO A 526 -12.44 -21.29 -2.72
CA PRO A 526 -12.00 -20.70 -3.99
C PRO A 526 -11.72 -19.19 -3.90
N ILE A 527 -12.59 -18.43 -3.22
CA ILE A 527 -12.35 -16.99 -3.02
C ILE A 527 -11.11 -16.69 -2.15
N TYR A 528 -10.78 -17.52 -1.17
CA TYR A 528 -9.51 -17.36 -0.43
C TYR A 528 -8.33 -17.53 -1.38
N GLN A 529 -8.38 -18.55 -2.24
CA GLN A 529 -7.32 -18.84 -3.21
C GLN A 529 -7.17 -17.78 -4.30
N LEU A 530 -8.27 -17.13 -4.69
CA LEU A 530 -8.24 -15.96 -5.57
C LEU A 530 -7.58 -14.75 -4.90
N LEU A 531 -7.90 -14.49 -3.62
CA LEU A 531 -7.47 -13.27 -2.93
C LEU A 531 -6.06 -13.37 -2.30
N ARG A 532 -5.62 -14.57 -1.91
CA ARG A 532 -4.35 -14.78 -1.18
C ARG A 532 -3.14 -14.09 -1.83
N PRO A 533 -2.91 -14.16 -3.17
CA PRO A 533 -1.76 -13.49 -3.78
C PRO A 533 -1.79 -11.96 -3.59
N HIS A 534 -2.99 -11.39 -3.48
CA HIS A 534 -3.20 -9.95 -3.34
C HIS A 534 -3.05 -9.41 -1.91
N PHE A 535 -2.75 -10.28 -0.94
CA PHE A 535 -2.56 -9.91 0.45
C PHE A 535 -1.10 -9.97 0.91
N ARG A 536 -0.25 -10.58 0.09
CA ARG A 536 1.15 -10.84 0.40
C ARG A 536 1.83 -9.58 0.93
N TYR A 537 2.49 -9.70 2.09
CA TYR A 537 3.32 -8.66 2.73
C TYR A 537 2.59 -7.42 3.25
N THR A 538 1.32 -7.20 2.95
CA THR A 538 0.60 -5.99 3.36
C THR A 538 0.53 -5.83 4.88
N MET A 539 0.24 -6.90 5.64
CA MET A 539 0.18 -6.80 7.10
C MET A 539 1.54 -6.46 7.71
N ARG A 540 2.64 -7.04 7.18
CA ARG A 540 4.00 -6.78 7.67
C ARG A 540 4.46 -5.37 7.35
N ILE A 541 4.23 -4.85 6.14
CA ILE A 541 4.60 -3.45 5.84
C ILE A 541 3.77 -2.49 6.69
N ASN A 542 2.49 -2.76 6.93
CA ASN A 542 1.64 -1.95 7.81
C ASN A 542 2.14 -1.97 9.25
N ALA A 543 2.53 -3.13 9.78
CA ALA A 543 3.11 -3.25 11.12
C ALA A 543 4.40 -2.43 11.27
N ARG A 544 5.27 -2.43 10.25
CA ARG A 544 6.47 -1.58 10.21
C ARG A 544 6.14 -0.09 10.08
N ALA A 545 5.12 0.26 9.31
CA ALA A 545 4.66 1.63 9.23
C ALA A 545 4.14 2.14 10.59
N ARG A 546 3.36 1.33 11.31
CA ARG A 546 2.89 1.64 12.68
C ARG A 546 4.04 1.77 13.67
N SER A 547 5.15 1.03 13.48
CA SER A 547 6.27 1.07 14.42
C SER A 547 7.14 2.32 14.25
N ALA A 548 7.27 2.89 13.05
CA ALA A 548 8.22 3.99 12.85
C ALA A 548 7.86 5.04 11.77
N LEU A 549 6.94 4.75 10.84
CA LEU A 549 6.56 5.71 9.79
C LEU A 549 5.48 6.67 10.29
N ILE A 550 4.33 6.13 10.69
CA ILE A 550 3.12 6.87 11.10
C ILE A 550 2.94 6.97 12.61
N SER A 551 3.89 6.44 13.38
CA SER A 551 3.86 6.48 14.85
C SER A 551 4.08 7.90 15.39
N ALA A 552 3.78 8.13 16.67
CA ALA A 552 4.15 9.36 17.35
C ALA A 552 5.66 9.60 17.29
N GLY A 553 6.06 10.73 16.69
CA GLY A 553 7.47 11.03 16.41
C GLY A 553 8.09 10.12 15.34
N GLY A 554 7.29 9.48 14.49
CA GLY A 554 7.74 8.79 13.29
C GLY A 554 8.11 9.76 12.16
N ILE A 555 8.49 9.23 11.01
CA ILE A 555 8.96 10.03 9.86
C ILE A 555 7.86 10.97 9.34
N ILE A 556 6.63 10.49 9.19
CA ILE A 556 5.51 11.31 8.70
C ILE A 556 5.28 12.53 9.60
N GLU A 557 5.23 12.33 10.92
CA GLU A 557 5.00 13.43 11.85
C GLU A 557 6.16 14.45 11.91
N ARG A 558 7.34 14.10 11.42
CA ARG A 558 8.53 14.96 11.45
C ARG A 558 8.76 15.72 10.14
N SER A 559 8.27 15.19 9.03
CA SER A 559 8.64 15.66 7.70
C SER A 559 7.46 16.10 6.82
N PHE A 560 6.21 15.94 7.29
CA PHE A 560 5.02 16.41 6.58
C PHE A 560 4.31 17.53 7.35
N SER A 561 3.65 18.43 6.61
CA SER A 561 3.00 19.63 7.18
C SER A 561 2.10 19.36 8.41
N PRO A 562 1.24 18.31 8.43
CA PRO A 562 0.33 18.08 9.56
C PRO A 562 1.02 17.64 10.87
N GLN A 563 2.27 17.17 10.81
CA GLN A 563 3.04 16.66 11.95
C GLN A 563 2.20 15.71 12.84
N LYS A 564 2.08 15.98 14.14
CA LYS A 564 1.33 15.15 15.11
C LYS A 564 -0.17 14.98 14.81
N TYR A 565 -0.73 15.78 13.91
CA TYR A 565 -2.12 15.69 13.47
C TYR A 565 -2.30 14.83 12.21
N SER A 566 -1.23 14.25 11.65
CA SER A 566 -1.27 13.49 10.40
C SER A 566 -2.27 12.33 10.42
N MET A 567 -2.19 11.47 11.44
CA MET A 567 -3.08 10.31 11.52
C MET A 567 -4.51 10.68 11.97
N GLU A 568 -4.66 11.76 12.73
CA GLU A 568 -5.97 12.35 13.02
C GLU A 568 -6.68 12.80 11.73
N LEU A 569 -5.93 13.49 10.86
CA LEU A 569 -6.41 13.96 9.56
C LEU A 569 -6.79 12.80 8.63
N SER A 570 -6.00 11.73 8.62
CA SER A 570 -6.33 10.49 7.87
C SER A 570 -7.65 9.89 8.37
N SER A 571 -7.92 9.90 9.67
CA SER A 571 -9.21 9.45 10.23
C SER A 571 -10.39 10.34 9.83
N VAL A 572 -10.20 11.66 9.78
CA VAL A 572 -11.23 12.58 9.25
C VAL A 572 -11.48 12.31 7.76
N ALA A 573 -10.44 12.05 6.97
CA ALA A 573 -10.59 11.67 5.56
C ALA A 573 -11.34 10.34 5.40
N TYR A 574 -11.12 9.36 6.29
CA TYR A 574 -11.89 8.12 6.32
C TYR A 574 -13.37 8.37 6.58
N ASP A 575 -13.72 9.26 7.51
CA ASP A 575 -15.12 9.65 7.75
C ASP A 575 -15.75 10.28 6.51
N LYS A 576 -15.07 11.29 5.93
CA LYS A 576 -15.65 12.18 4.92
C LYS A 576 -15.57 11.68 3.49
N LEU A 577 -14.52 10.94 3.14
CA LEU A 577 -14.16 10.68 1.74
C LEU A 577 -14.22 9.19 1.37
N TRP A 578 -13.82 8.31 2.29
CA TRP A 578 -13.72 6.89 1.97
C TRP A 578 -15.08 6.19 1.93
N ARG A 579 -15.30 5.40 0.88
CA ARG A 579 -16.43 4.48 0.70
C ARG A 579 -16.06 3.37 -0.27
N PHE A 580 -16.38 2.13 0.08
CA PHE A 580 -15.95 0.94 -0.67
C PHE A 580 -16.41 0.97 -2.13
N ASP A 581 -17.67 1.32 -2.40
CA ASP A 581 -18.26 1.31 -3.74
C ASP A 581 -17.68 2.38 -4.68
N MET A 582 -16.87 3.31 -4.17
CA MET A 582 -16.16 4.30 -4.98
C MET A 582 -14.64 4.09 -5.00
N GLU A 583 -14.15 2.94 -4.53
CA GLU A 583 -12.76 2.53 -4.73
C GLU A 583 -12.55 1.82 -6.08
N ALA A 584 -13.63 1.36 -6.72
CA ALA A 584 -13.60 0.91 -8.10
C ALA A 584 -13.18 2.05 -9.03
N LEU A 585 -12.19 1.83 -9.91
CA LEU A 585 -11.69 2.90 -10.79
C LEU A 585 -12.79 3.57 -11.62
N PRO A 586 -13.72 2.85 -12.28
CA PRO A 586 -14.81 3.49 -13.00
C PRO A 586 -15.67 4.41 -12.13
N ALA A 587 -16.03 3.94 -10.93
CA ALA A 587 -16.85 4.70 -10.00
C ALA A 587 -16.12 5.93 -9.46
N ASP A 588 -14.82 5.82 -9.16
CA ASP A 588 -13.95 6.93 -8.74
C ASP A 588 -13.88 8.02 -9.81
N LEU A 589 -13.66 7.64 -11.08
CA LEU A 589 -13.60 8.57 -12.21
C LEU A 589 -14.92 9.32 -12.41
N VAL A 590 -16.06 8.61 -12.36
CA VAL A 590 -17.39 9.22 -12.47
C VAL A 590 -17.68 10.15 -11.30
N ARG A 591 -17.37 9.72 -10.06
CA ARG A 591 -17.54 10.51 -8.83
C ARG A 591 -16.85 11.87 -8.96
N ARG A 592 -15.57 11.86 -9.35
CA ARG A 592 -14.76 13.08 -9.54
C ARG A 592 -15.14 13.88 -10.80
N GLY A 593 -16.04 13.36 -11.64
CA GLY A 593 -16.42 14.00 -12.91
C GLY A 593 -15.34 13.88 -14.00
N MET A 594 -14.40 12.95 -13.83
CA MET A 594 -13.35 12.67 -14.81
C MET A 594 -13.83 11.72 -15.92
N ALA A 595 -15.00 11.10 -15.76
CA ALA A 595 -15.67 10.31 -16.77
C ALA A 595 -17.19 10.42 -16.65
N GLU A 596 -17.90 10.08 -17.72
CA GLU A 596 -19.32 9.79 -17.72
C GLU A 596 -19.58 8.37 -18.21
N GLU A 597 -20.68 7.78 -17.74
CA GLU A 597 -21.16 6.50 -18.27
C GLU A 597 -21.57 6.66 -19.74
N ASP A 598 -21.01 5.81 -20.58
CA ASP A 598 -21.32 5.72 -22.01
C ASP A 598 -21.20 4.25 -22.42
N PRO A 599 -22.31 3.49 -22.50
CA PRO A 599 -22.30 2.07 -22.87
C PRO A 599 -21.71 1.78 -24.25
N THR A 600 -21.52 2.80 -25.10
CA THR A 600 -20.93 2.65 -26.44
C THR A 600 -19.41 2.87 -26.45
N ALA A 601 -18.83 3.39 -25.36
CA ALA A 601 -17.40 3.57 -25.21
C ALA A 601 -16.70 2.27 -24.78
N GLU A 602 -15.40 2.13 -25.08
CA GLU A 602 -14.60 0.91 -24.89
C GLU A 602 -14.73 0.31 -23.47
N HIS A 603 -14.75 1.15 -22.45
CA HIS A 603 -14.82 0.76 -21.04
C HIS A 603 -16.19 1.04 -20.40
N GLY A 604 -17.23 1.31 -21.20
CA GLY A 604 -18.50 1.85 -20.72
C GLY A 604 -18.39 3.28 -20.17
N LEU A 605 -17.27 3.96 -20.42
CA LEU A 605 -16.96 5.29 -19.90
C LEU A 605 -16.38 6.21 -20.98
N LYS A 606 -16.84 7.46 -20.99
CA LYS A 606 -16.26 8.55 -21.76
C LYS A 606 -15.51 9.50 -20.84
N LEU A 607 -14.18 9.57 -20.98
CA LEU A 607 -13.35 10.45 -20.16
C LEU A 607 -13.60 11.93 -20.47
N ALA A 608 -13.63 12.77 -19.43
CA ALA A 608 -13.70 14.22 -19.53
C ALA A 608 -12.42 14.81 -20.15
N ILE A 609 -11.27 14.22 -19.80
CA ILE A 609 -9.97 14.52 -20.41
C ILE A 609 -9.55 13.29 -21.23
N LYS A 610 -9.52 13.43 -22.56
CA LYS A 610 -9.22 12.32 -23.48
C LYS A 610 -7.85 11.70 -23.22
N ASP A 611 -6.83 12.54 -23.02
CA ASP A 611 -5.46 12.10 -22.72
C ASP A 611 -5.19 12.21 -21.22
N TYR A 612 -5.91 11.43 -20.41
CA TYR A 612 -5.65 11.29 -18.97
C TYR A 612 -4.88 9.98 -18.74
N PRO A 613 -3.54 10.02 -18.56
CA PRO A 613 -2.71 8.83 -18.64
C PRO A 613 -3.06 7.75 -17.62
N PHE A 614 -3.24 8.14 -16.35
CA PHE A 614 -3.67 7.22 -15.29
C PHE A 614 -5.02 6.56 -15.60
N ALA A 615 -6.04 7.33 -15.99
CA ALA A 615 -7.37 6.78 -16.25
C ALA A 615 -7.38 5.85 -17.47
N ASN A 616 -6.74 6.26 -18.57
CA ASN A 616 -6.68 5.49 -19.81
C ASN A 616 -6.00 4.14 -19.64
N ASP A 617 -4.89 4.08 -18.89
CA ASP A 617 -4.17 2.83 -18.69
C ASP A 617 -4.80 2.02 -17.55
N GLY A 618 -5.22 2.68 -16.48
CA GLY A 618 -5.88 2.05 -15.35
C GLY A 618 -7.17 1.32 -15.75
N LEU A 619 -7.96 1.87 -16.69
CA LEU A 619 -9.18 1.20 -17.17
C LEU A 619 -8.88 -0.10 -17.93
N LEU A 620 -7.75 -0.18 -18.64
CA LEU A 620 -7.32 -1.43 -19.29
C LEU A 620 -6.99 -2.51 -18.24
N ILE A 621 -6.28 -2.13 -17.18
CA ILE A 621 -5.93 -3.02 -16.08
C ILE A 621 -7.18 -3.43 -15.30
N TRP A 622 -8.07 -2.49 -15.00
CA TRP A 622 -9.35 -2.74 -14.35
C TRP A 622 -10.18 -3.77 -15.12
N ASP A 623 -10.35 -3.60 -16.42
CA ASP A 623 -11.12 -4.54 -17.25
C ASP A 623 -10.48 -5.92 -17.35
N ALA A 624 -9.14 -5.99 -17.35
CA ALA A 624 -8.42 -7.26 -17.30
C ALA A 624 -8.68 -8.01 -15.98
N ILE A 625 -8.57 -7.32 -14.84
CA ILE A 625 -8.88 -7.89 -13.52
C ILE A 625 -10.36 -8.30 -13.46
N LYS A 626 -11.27 -7.42 -13.89
CA LYS A 626 -12.71 -7.68 -13.90
C LYS A 626 -13.05 -8.93 -14.69
N SER A 627 -12.50 -9.07 -15.90
CA SER A 627 -12.75 -10.23 -16.77
C SER A 627 -12.23 -11.52 -16.15
N TRP A 628 -11.02 -11.48 -15.58
CA TRP A 628 -10.44 -12.60 -14.83
C TRP A 628 -11.32 -13.04 -13.67
N VAL A 629 -11.70 -12.09 -12.80
CA VAL A 629 -12.51 -12.34 -11.62
C VAL A 629 -13.91 -12.83 -11.99
N GLN A 630 -14.53 -12.27 -13.04
CA GLN A 630 -15.83 -12.73 -13.52
C GLN A 630 -15.79 -14.18 -14.00
N ALA A 631 -14.76 -14.56 -14.78
CA ALA A 631 -14.59 -15.94 -15.23
C ALA A 631 -14.35 -16.89 -14.05
N TYR A 632 -13.51 -16.48 -13.08
CA TYR A 632 -13.25 -17.25 -11.86
C TYR A 632 -14.52 -17.45 -11.03
N VAL A 633 -15.26 -16.37 -10.76
CA VAL A 633 -16.50 -16.42 -9.97
C VAL A 633 -17.55 -17.27 -10.66
N ALA A 634 -17.75 -17.12 -11.98
CA ALA A 634 -18.72 -17.92 -12.73
C ALA A 634 -18.42 -19.42 -12.66
N ARG A 635 -17.15 -19.82 -12.51
CA ARG A 635 -16.76 -21.23 -12.36
C ARG A 635 -17.25 -21.85 -11.04
N PHE A 636 -17.26 -21.10 -9.95
CA PHE A 636 -17.62 -21.61 -8.62
C PHE A 636 -19.03 -21.21 -8.17
N TYR A 637 -19.55 -20.09 -8.67
CA TYR A 637 -20.83 -19.51 -8.30
C TYR A 637 -21.70 -19.28 -9.56
N PRO A 638 -22.38 -20.32 -10.06
CA PRO A 638 -23.16 -20.22 -11.30
C PRO A 638 -24.44 -19.37 -11.16
N ASP A 639 -24.93 -19.17 -9.93
CA ASP A 639 -26.18 -18.46 -9.67
C ASP A 639 -26.22 -17.77 -8.29
N ALA A 640 -27.23 -16.94 -8.04
CA ALA A 640 -27.41 -16.21 -6.78
C ALA A 640 -27.57 -17.12 -5.55
N GLY A 641 -28.16 -18.31 -5.72
CA GLY A 641 -28.32 -19.29 -4.65
C GLY A 641 -26.97 -19.83 -4.17
N SER A 642 -26.04 -20.07 -5.09
CA SER A 642 -24.67 -20.50 -4.76
C SER A 642 -23.88 -19.46 -3.95
N VAL A 643 -24.15 -18.16 -4.17
CA VAL A 643 -23.52 -17.05 -3.43
C VAL A 643 -24.16 -16.84 -2.06
N THR A 644 -25.49 -16.83 -2.02
CA THR A 644 -26.24 -16.59 -0.77
C THR A 644 -26.22 -17.79 0.19
N GLY A 645 -26.04 -19.00 -0.34
CA GLY A 645 -25.89 -20.23 0.43
C GLY A 645 -24.47 -20.51 0.94
N ASP A 646 -23.47 -19.69 0.58
CA ASP A 646 -22.09 -19.86 1.03
C ASP A 646 -21.85 -19.16 2.37
N GLU A 647 -21.93 -19.92 3.46
CA GLU A 647 -21.82 -19.40 4.83
C GLU A 647 -20.46 -18.75 5.13
N GLU A 648 -19.36 -19.26 4.56
CA GLU A 648 -18.03 -18.70 4.77
C GLU A 648 -17.88 -17.36 4.05
N LEU A 649 -18.36 -17.28 2.80
CA LEU A 649 -18.36 -16.05 2.02
C LEU A 649 -19.22 -14.95 2.67
N GLN A 650 -20.41 -15.31 3.16
CA GLN A 650 -21.28 -14.37 3.87
C GLN A 650 -20.65 -13.91 5.19
N ALA A 651 -19.98 -14.81 5.93
CA ALA A 651 -19.27 -14.48 7.15
C ALA A 651 -18.07 -13.55 6.89
N PHE A 652 -17.28 -13.83 5.85
CA PHE A 652 -16.18 -12.97 5.39
C PHE A 652 -16.66 -11.54 5.15
N TRP A 653 -17.66 -11.37 4.30
CA TRP A 653 -18.14 -10.04 3.93
C TRP A 653 -18.82 -9.31 5.10
N THR A 654 -19.54 -10.06 5.93
CA THR A 654 -20.12 -9.52 7.17
C THR A 654 -19.03 -9.01 8.12
N GLU A 655 -17.92 -9.75 8.26
CA GLU A 655 -16.84 -9.37 9.16
C GLU A 655 -16.04 -8.17 8.63
N VAL A 656 -15.77 -8.13 7.31
CA VAL A 656 -15.20 -6.94 6.65
C VAL A 656 -16.02 -5.69 6.99
N ARG A 657 -17.35 -5.74 6.82
CA ARG A 657 -18.22 -4.58 7.07
C ARG A 657 -18.35 -4.25 8.55
N THR A 658 -18.59 -5.24 9.41
CA THR A 658 -19.04 -5.02 10.79
C THR A 658 -17.91 -4.98 11.82
N LYS A 659 -16.74 -5.53 11.50
CA LYS A 659 -15.54 -5.51 12.35
C LYS A 659 -14.44 -4.71 11.68
N GLY A 660 -13.98 -5.15 10.50
CA GLY A 660 -12.87 -4.56 9.78
C GLY A 660 -13.02 -3.07 9.50
N HIS A 661 -14.17 -2.70 8.92
CA HIS A 661 -14.61 -1.32 8.69
C HIS A 661 -15.81 -0.96 9.59
N GLY A 662 -15.83 -1.49 10.82
CA GLY A 662 -16.99 -1.46 11.71
C GLY A 662 -17.54 -0.07 12.05
N ASP A 663 -16.74 0.98 11.91
CA ASP A 663 -17.18 2.36 12.16
C ASP A 663 -18.06 2.92 11.04
N LYS A 664 -18.07 2.29 9.86
CA LYS A 664 -18.93 2.63 8.71
C LYS A 664 -19.90 1.50 8.34
N LYS A 665 -20.11 0.53 9.24
CA LYS A 665 -20.90 -0.68 8.96
C LYS A 665 -22.36 -0.43 8.55
N ASP A 666 -22.90 0.71 8.98
CA ASP A 666 -24.31 1.10 8.81
C ASP A 666 -24.54 1.97 7.56
N GLU A 667 -23.47 2.26 6.81
CA GLU A 667 -23.55 3.05 5.59
C GLU A 667 -24.34 2.31 4.48
N PRO A 668 -25.21 2.99 3.72
CA PRO A 668 -26.12 2.33 2.79
C PRO A 668 -25.44 1.82 1.51
N TRP A 669 -24.20 2.24 1.26
CA TRP A 669 -23.48 1.98 0.02
C TRP A 669 -22.68 0.68 0.00
N TRP A 670 -22.65 -0.07 1.11
CA TRP A 670 -22.00 -1.38 1.12
C TRP A 670 -22.67 -2.32 0.10
N PRO A 671 -21.89 -2.92 -0.82
CA PRO A 671 -22.43 -3.92 -1.74
C PRO A 671 -23.11 -5.07 -0.99
N LYS A 672 -24.23 -5.53 -1.54
CA LYS A 672 -24.85 -6.80 -1.15
C LYS A 672 -24.20 -7.92 -1.93
N LEU A 673 -23.67 -8.90 -1.22
CA LEU A 673 -22.96 -10.03 -1.81
C LEU A 673 -23.96 -11.19 -1.98
N ASP A 674 -24.88 -11.04 -2.92
CA ASP A 674 -26.02 -11.93 -3.15
C ASP A 674 -26.11 -12.47 -4.59
N THR A 675 -25.27 -11.99 -5.50
CA THR A 675 -25.22 -12.46 -6.90
C THR A 675 -23.77 -12.70 -7.35
N PRO A 676 -23.53 -13.54 -8.37
CA PRO A 676 -22.19 -13.69 -8.94
C PRO A 676 -21.60 -12.37 -9.45
N GLU A 677 -22.44 -11.48 -9.97
CA GLU A 677 -22.01 -10.17 -10.48
C GLU A 677 -21.59 -9.22 -9.35
N SER A 678 -22.37 -9.13 -8.27
CA SER A 678 -21.99 -8.30 -7.12
C SER A 678 -20.78 -8.85 -6.37
N LEU A 679 -20.62 -10.18 -6.30
CA LEU A 679 -19.41 -10.82 -5.80
C LEU A 679 -18.19 -10.49 -6.68
N ALA A 680 -18.29 -10.69 -7.99
CA ALA A 680 -17.18 -10.42 -8.91
C ALA A 680 -16.77 -8.95 -8.88
N HIS A 681 -17.73 -8.02 -8.84
CA HIS A 681 -17.44 -6.60 -8.72
C HIS A 681 -16.73 -6.27 -7.39
N THR A 682 -17.20 -6.82 -6.27
CA THR A 682 -16.58 -6.62 -4.94
C THR A 682 -15.14 -7.12 -4.91
N LEU A 683 -14.89 -8.31 -5.45
CA LEU A 683 -13.55 -8.90 -5.52
C LEU A 683 -12.63 -8.14 -6.47
N THR A 684 -13.14 -7.69 -7.62
CA THR A 684 -12.40 -6.82 -8.56
C THR A 684 -11.94 -5.54 -7.87
N THR A 685 -12.80 -4.90 -7.06
CA THR A 685 -12.43 -3.71 -6.29
C THR A 685 -11.34 -4.00 -5.28
N ILE A 686 -11.43 -5.10 -4.52
CA ILE A 686 -10.38 -5.48 -3.55
C ILE A 686 -9.04 -5.68 -4.25
N ILE A 687 -9.02 -6.44 -5.34
CA ILE A 687 -7.80 -6.74 -6.11
C ILE A 687 -7.23 -5.47 -6.75
N TRP A 688 -8.08 -4.63 -7.34
CA TRP A 688 -7.68 -3.33 -7.90
C TRP A 688 -6.99 -2.45 -6.85
N VAL A 689 -7.56 -2.34 -5.65
CA VAL A 689 -7.01 -1.50 -4.58
C VAL A 689 -5.66 -2.05 -4.09
N ALA A 690 -5.57 -3.36 -3.87
CA ALA A 690 -4.34 -4.00 -3.40
C ALA A 690 -3.20 -3.93 -4.43
N ALA A 691 -3.53 -4.05 -5.73
CA ALA A 691 -2.57 -4.06 -6.83
C ALA A 691 -2.44 -2.68 -7.49
N ALA A 692 -3.25 -2.42 -8.52
CA ALA A 692 -3.04 -1.31 -9.45
C ALA A 692 -3.27 0.08 -8.84
N HIS A 693 -4.23 0.28 -7.95
CA HIS A 693 -4.36 1.56 -7.23
C HIS A 693 -3.08 1.84 -6.44
N HIS A 694 -2.63 0.88 -5.63
CA HIS A 694 -1.39 1.01 -4.88
C HIS A 694 -0.20 1.31 -5.78
N ALA A 695 0.00 0.56 -6.86
CA ALA A 695 1.09 0.79 -7.80
C ALA A 695 1.06 2.22 -8.40
N ALA A 696 -0.13 2.73 -8.76
CA ALA A 696 -0.30 4.07 -9.33
C ALA A 696 0.15 5.21 -8.40
N VAL A 697 0.10 4.98 -7.08
CA VAL A 697 0.37 6.00 -6.06
C VAL A 697 1.64 5.74 -5.26
N ASN A 698 2.30 4.61 -5.49
CA ASN A 698 3.49 4.21 -4.76
C ASN A 698 4.78 4.34 -5.58
N PHE A 699 4.89 3.66 -6.74
CA PHE A 699 6.16 3.52 -7.46
C PHE A 699 6.65 4.79 -8.18
N GLY A 700 5.80 5.83 -8.23
CA GLY A 700 6.19 7.17 -8.71
C GLY A 700 6.74 8.09 -7.62
N GLN A 701 6.76 7.67 -6.36
CA GLN A 701 7.17 8.51 -5.22
C GLN A 701 8.56 9.11 -5.40
N TYR A 702 9.57 8.29 -5.72
CA TYR A 702 10.92 8.79 -5.93
C TYR A 702 11.05 9.59 -7.23
N ASP A 703 10.45 9.09 -8.32
CA ASP A 703 10.54 9.73 -9.63
C ASP A 703 9.92 11.12 -9.68
N PHE A 704 8.91 11.43 -8.85
CA PHE A 704 8.29 12.75 -8.80
C PHE A 704 8.60 13.55 -7.53
N GLY A 705 8.87 12.86 -6.41
CA GLY A 705 9.08 13.46 -5.08
C GLY A 705 10.52 13.42 -4.58
N GLY A 706 11.41 12.64 -5.20
CA GLY A 706 12.83 12.56 -4.84
C GLY A 706 13.55 13.90 -5.00
N TYR A 707 13.12 14.75 -5.94
CA TYR A 707 13.55 16.14 -6.02
C TYR A 707 12.51 17.03 -5.35
N PHE A 708 12.68 17.27 -4.05
CA PHE A 708 11.68 17.94 -3.23
C PHE A 708 11.27 19.35 -3.71
N PRO A 709 12.04 20.14 -4.49
CA PRO A 709 11.49 21.38 -5.06
C PRO A 709 10.28 21.14 -5.99
N ASN A 710 10.18 19.96 -6.62
CA ASN A 710 9.03 19.57 -7.42
C ASN A 710 7.79 19.25 -6.57
N ARG A 711 8.00 18.51 -5.49
CA ARG A 711 6.94 18.01 -4.62
C ARG A 711 7.39 18.04 -3.16
N PRO A 712 7.44 19.21 -2.51
CA PRO A 712 7.83 19.30 -1.11
C PRO A 712 6.81 18.60 -0.22
N SER A 713 7.26 17.84 0.78
CA SER A 713 6.39 17.17 1.77
C SER A 713 5.83 18.14 2.83
N ILE A 714 6.47 19.29 2.99
CA ILE A 714 6.16 20.30 4.00
C ILE A 714 6.45 21.71 3.47
N ALA A 715 5.61 22.66 3.89
CA ALA A 715 5.90 24.08 3.83
C ALA A 715 6.17 24.61 5.25
N ARG A 716 7.26 25.35 5.47
CA ARG A 716 7.72 25.79 6.80
C ARG A 716 7.46 27.25 7.14
N THR A 717 7.21 28.09 6.13
CA THR A 717 6.99 29.54 6.30
C THR A 717 5.64 29.93 5.70
N VAL A 718 5.00 30.95 6.27
CA VAL A 718 3.77 31.53 5.70
C VAL A 718 4.07 32.33 4.43
N MET A 719 3.03 32.66 3.66
CA MET A 719 3.12 33.60 2.54
C MET A 719 3.61 34.97 3.04
N PRO A 720 4.57 35.63 2.35
CA PRO A 720 5.09 36.95 2.75
C PRO A 720 4.04 38.06 2.80
N VAL A 721 2.93 37.87 2.08
CA VAL A 721 1.81 38.80 1.97
C VAL A 721 0.64 38.43 2.89
N GLU A 722 0.80 37.42 3.76
CA GLU A 722 -0.24 37.09 4.74
C GLU A 722 -0.41 38.23 5.73
N GLU A 723 -1.65 38.65 5.96
CA GLU A 723 -1.95 39.75 6.88
C GLU A 723 -2.08 39.26 8.34
N PRO A 724 -1.53 40.02 9.32
CA PRO A 724 -0.77 41.27 9.14
C PRO A 724 0.63 41.02 8.56
N VAL A 725 1.00 41.81 7.55
CA VAL A 725 2.29 41.66 6.86
C VAL A 725 3.45 42.01 7.79
N ASP A 726 4.36 41.07 8.00
CA ASP A 726 5.64 41.34 8.65
C ASP A 726 6.53 42.12 7.67
N ALA A 727 6.71 43.41 7.95
CA ALA A 727 7.48 44.31 7.09
C ALA A 727 8.94 43.84 6.89
N ALA A 728 9.56 43.27 7.91
CA ALA A 728 10.94 42.80 7.83
C ALA A 728 11.03 41.50 7.02
N ALA A 729 10.06 40.59 7.17
CA ALA A 729 9.98 39.39 6.35
C ALA A 729 9.68 39.73 4.88
N MET A 730 8.80 40.71 4.63
CA MET A 730 8.47 41.19 3.29
C MET A 730 9.67 41.87 2.62
N GLU A 731 10.43 42.71 3.34
CA GLU A 731 11.66 43.32 2.84
C GLU A 731 12.69 42.25 2.45
N LYS A 732 12.91 41.24 3.31
CA LYS A 732 13.80 40.10 2.99
C LYS A 732 13.32 39.31 1.78
N PHE A 733 12.01 39.09 1.64
CA PHE A 733 11.45 38.42 0.47
C PHE A 733 11.66 39.23 -0.81
N LEU A 734 11.49 40.55 -0.76
CA LEU A 734 11.71 41.42 -1.91
C LEU A 734 13.18 41.46 -2.34
N ASP A 735 14.11 41.46 -1.38
CA ASP A 735 15.55 41.46 -1.64
C ASP A 735 16.07 40.07 -2.09
N ASN A 736 15.58 38.99 -1.47
CA ASN A 736 16.03 37.62 -1.73
C ASN A 736 14.86 36.60 -1.77
N PRO A 737 14.07 36.59 -2.86
CA PRO A 737 12.90 35.71 -2.95
C PRO A 737 13.25 34.23 -3.13
N ASP A 738 14.44 33.90 -3.67
CA ASP A 738 14.90 32.51 -3.77
C ASP A 738 15.22 31.92 -2.39
N GLN A 739 15.79 32.74 -1.49
CA GLN A 739 15.99 32.36 -0.09
C GLN A 739 14.67 32.11 0.62
N ALA A 740 13.68 33.00 0.46
CA ALA A 740 12.36 32.80 1.04
C ALA A 740 11.71 31.49 0.58
N LEU A 741 11.86 31.13 -0.71
CA LEU A 741 11.36 29.86 -1.24
C LEU A 741 12.11 28.65 -0.64
N ARG A 742 13.43 28.72 -0.46
CA ARG A 742 14.23 27.66 0.21
C ARG A 742 13.92 27.52 1.70
N GLU A 743 13.58 28.62 2.37
CA GLU A 743 13.09 28.63 3.74
C GLU A 743 11.70 28.00 3.86
N CYS A 744 10.85 28.19 2.85
CA CYS A 744 9.55 27.53 2.75
C CYS A 744 9.67 26.01 2.57
N PHE A 745 10.63 25.53 1.79
CA PHE A 745 10.86 24.09 1.56
C PHE A 745 11.29 23.33 2.81
N PRO A 746 11.25 21.97 2.80
CA PRO A 746 11.75 21.16 3.91
C PRO A 746 13.18 21.54 4.33
N SER A 747 13.51 21.36 5.61
CA SER A 747 14.89 21.52 6.07
C SER A 747 15.81 20.47 5.44
N GLN A 748 17.13 20.66 5.53
CA GLN A 748 18.11 19.69 5.03
C GLN A 748 17.88 18.28 5.58
N VAL A 749 17.57 18.16 6.88
CA VAL A 749 17.27 16.88 7.53
C VAL A 749 15.96 16.30 7.03
N GLN A 750 14.89 17.10 6.98
CA GLN A 750 13.58 16.63 6.53
C GLN A 750 13.63 16.13 5.08
N ALA A 751 14.25 16.90 4.18
CA ALA A 751 14.42 16.54 2.77
C ALA A 751 15.19 15.22 2.63
N THR A 752 16.34 15.10 3.28
CA THR A 752 17.20 13.91 3.21
C THR A 752 16.49 12.65 3.70
N VAL A 753 15.78 12.75 4.83
CA VAL A 753 15.02 11.62 5.39
C VAL A 753 13.89 11.21 4.44
N VAL A 754 13.12 12.17 3.93
CA VAL A 754 12.02 11.87 3.00
C VAL A 754 12.56 11.25 1.72
N MET A 755 13.59 11.81 1.12
CA MET A 755 14.19 11.26 -0.11
C MET A 755 14.67 9.82 0.08
N ALA A 756 15.34 9.51 1.20
CA ALA A 756 15.77 8.15 1.51
C ALA A 756 14.58 7.18 1.68
N VAL A 757 13.49 7.63 2.31
CA VAL A 757 12.27 6.82 2.43
C VAL A 757 11.62 6.59 1.07
N LEU A 758 11.45 7.63 0.26
CA LEU A 758 10.83 7.50 -1.07
C LEU A 758 11.63 6.56 -1.98
N ASP A 759 12.96 6.53 -1.90
CA ASP A 759 13.80 5.57 -2.65
C ASP A 759 13.47 4.13 -2.29
N VAL A 760 13.34 3.84 -0.98
CA VAL A 760 12.98 2.50 -0.52
C VAL A 760 11.55 2.15 -0.90
N LEU A 761 10.60 3.04 -0.64
CA LEU A 761 9.18 2.79 -0.95
C LEU A 761 8.93 2.61 -2.45
N SER A 762 9.75 3.23 -3.31
CA SER A 762 9.63 3.09 -4.77
C SER A 762 10.39 1.88 -5.34
N SER A 763 11.05 1.07 -4.51
CA SER A 763 11.89 -0.05 -4.98
C SER A 763 11.15 -1.38 -4.96
N HIS A 764 11.02 -2.02 -6.11
CA HIS A 764 10.63 -3.42 -6.21
C HIS A 764 11.69 -4.34 -5.59
N SER A 765 11.26 -5.37 -4.86
CA SER A 765 12.15 -6.43 -4.37
C SER A 765 12.45 -7.44 -5.46
N THR A 766 13.52 -8.23 -5.30
CA THR A 766 13.83 -9.30 -6.28
C THR A 766 12.89 -10.49 -6.16
N ASP A 767 12.16 -10.61 -5.04
CA ASP A 767 11.13 -11.62 -4.80
C ASP A 767 9.70 -11.05 -4.95
N GLU A 768 9.55 -9.97 -5.70
CA GLU A 768 8.24 -9.36 -5.96
C GLU A 768 7.40 -10.24 -6.88
N GLU A 769 6.08 -10.27 -6.64
CA GLU A 769 5.12 -11.07 -7.40
C GLU A 769 4.15 -10.14 -8.14
N TYR A 770 4.21 -10.11 -9.47
CA TYR A 770 3.50 -9.16 -10.31
C TYR A 770 2.13 -9.69 -10.75
N LEU A 771 1.20 -8.77 -10.98
CA LEU A 771 -0.15 -9.08 -11.41
C LEU A 771 -0.12 -9.90 -12.70
N GLY A 772 -0.73 -11.09 -12.67
CA GLY A 772 -0.73 -12.03 -13.81
C GLY A 772 0.62 -12.72 -14.10
N GLY A 773 1.56 -12.69 -13.16
CA GLY A 773 2.80 -13.47 -13.19
C GLY A 773 2.59 -14.97 -12.95
N GLU A 774 3.59 -15.79 -13.21
CA GLU A 774 3.47 -17.26 -13.05
C GLU A 774 3.43 -17.69 -11.58
N GLU A 775 4.09 -16.94 -10.70
CA GLU A 775 4.14 -17.15 -9.25
C GLU A 775 2.75 -17.04 -8.57
N THR A 776 1.85 -16.27 -9.19
CA THR A 776 0.47 -16.06 -8.73
C THR A 776 -0.57 -16.85 -9.50
N ARG A 777 -0.13 -17.72 -10.41
CA ARG A 777 -1.00 -18.67 -11.11
C ARG A 777 -1.83 -19.47 -10.09
N PRO A 778 -3.15 -19.60 -10.30
CA PRO A 778 -3.99 -20.43 -9.44
C PRO A 778 -3.42 -21.83 -9.35
N TRP A 779 -3.31 -22.35 -8.14
CA TRP A 779 -2.73 -23.68 -7.90
C TRP A 779 -3.69 -24.82 -8.30
N ASN A 780 -5.00 -24.55 -8.41
CA ASN A 780 -5.97 -25.58 -8.74
C ASN A 780 -5.79 -26.02 -10.20
N SER A 781 -5.91 -27.31 -10.47
CA SER A 781 -5.79 -27.87 -11.82
C SER A 781 -7.09 -27.75 -12.65
N ASP A 782 -8.01 -26.86 -12.26
CA ASP A 782 -9.25 -26.67 -12.99
C ASP A 782 -8.95 -26.02 -14.34
N ALA A 783 -9.22 -26.76 -15.42
CA ALA A 783 -8.87 -26.32 -16.77
C ALA A 783 -9.52 -24.98 -17.17
N ALA A 784 -10.73 -24.68 -16.68
CA ALA A 784 -11.39 -23.41 -16.98
C ALA A 784 -10.74 -22.25 -16.22
N VAL A 785 -10.33 -22.48 -14.96
CA VAL A 785 -9.57 -21.50 -14.18
C VAL A 785 -8.21 -21.23 -14.80
N GLN A 786 -7.47 -22.28 -15.19
CA GLN A 786 -6.17 -22.15 -15.84
C GLN A 786 -6.28 -21.38 -17.17
N ALA A 787 -7.25 -21.72 -18.01
CA ALA A 787 -7.47 -21.04 -19.29
C ALA A 787 -7.87 -19.56 -19.11
N ALA A 788 -8.71 -19.26 -18.11
CA ALA A 788 -9.06 -17.88 -17.79
C ALA A 788 -7.85 -17.08 -17.29
N TYR A 789 -6.96 -17.71 -16.51
CA TYR A 789 -5.73 -17.08 -16.05
C TYR A 789 -4.74 -16.84 -17.18
N ASP A 790 -4.58 -17.80 -18.09
CA ASP A 790 -3.73 -17.65 -19.29
C ASP A 790 -4.21 -16.45 -20.14
N GLY A 791 -5.54 -16.31 -20.30
CA GLY A 791 -6.13 -15.15 -20.97
C GLY A 791 -5.85 -13.82 -20.26
N PHE A 792 -5.93 -13.81 -18.92
CA PHE A 792 -5.60 -12.64 -18.10
C PHE A 792 -4.13 -12.24 -18.23
N ALA A 793 -3.20 -13.19 -18.06
CA ALA A 793 -1.77 -12.96 -18.18
C ALA A 793 -1.38 -12.50 -19.59
N ALA A 794 -1.97 -13.09 -20.64
CA ALA A 794 -1.78 -12.66 -22.02
C ALA A 794 -2.28 -11.22 -22.25
N ARG A 795 -3.44 -10.86 -21.70
CA ARG A 795 -4.00 -9.51 -21.80
C ARG A 795 -3.11 -8.47 -21.13
N LEU A 796 -2.54 -8.77 -19.96
CA LEU A 796 -1.62 -7.84 -19.29
C LEU A 796 -0.34 -7.60 -20.10
N LYS A 797 0.22 -8.63 -20.73
CA LYS A 797 1.37 -8.48 -21.65
C LYS A 797 1.01 -7.62 -22.87
N GLU A 798 -0.19 -7.77 -23.42
CA GLU A 798 -0.68 -6.93 -24.52
C GLU A 798 -0.78 -5.44 -24.10
N ILE A 799 -1.30 -5.19 -22.89
CA ILE A 799 -1.47 -3.84 -22.35
C ILE A 799 -0.13 -3.08 -22.27
N GLU A 800 0.99 -3.74 -21.96
CA GLU A 800 2.31 -3.09 -22.01
C GLU A 800 2.62 -2.50 -23.39
N GLY A 801 2.33 -3.26 -24.46
CA GLY A 801 2.50 -2.80 -25.83
C GLY A 801 1.60 -1.61 -26.16
N VAL A 802 0.36 -1.60 -25.66
CA VAL A 802 -0.57 -0.47 -25.80
C VAL A 802 -0.03 0.78 -25.10
N ILE A 803 0.46 0.64 -23.86
CA ILE A 803 1.05 1.74 -23.08
C ILE A 803 2.30 2.28 -23.77
N ASP A 804 3.18 1.41 -24.26
CA ASP A 804 4.37 1.81 -25.00
C ASP A 804 4.02 2.55 -26.30
N GLY A 805 2.95 2.11 -26.99
CA GLY A 805 2.39 2.82 -28.14
C GLY A 805 1.88 4.21 -27.78
N ARG A 806 1.07 4.33 -26.71
CA ARG A 806 0.55 5.62 -26.21
C ARG A 806 1.67 6.57 -25.81
N ASN A 807 2.72 6.07 -25.15
CA ASN A 807 3.87 6.86 -24.73
C ASN A 807 4.73 7.38 -25.91
N LYS A 808 4.58 6.79 -27.10
CA LYS A 808 5.27 7.23 -28.34
C LYS A 808 4.41 8.12 -29.23
N ASP A 809 3.09 8.13 -29.04
CA ASP A 809 2.17 8.94 -29.85
C ASP A 809 2.26 10.42 -29.50
N ARG A 810 2.85 11.21 -30.41
CA ARG A 810 3.02 12.66 -30.28
C ARG A 810 1.73 13.46 -30.19
N LYS A 811 0.58 12.84 -30.44
CA LYS A 811 -0.75 13.45 -30.23
C LYS A 811 -1.17 13.42 -28.75
N LEU A 812 -0.59 12.53 -27.93
CA LEU A 812 -0.89 12.37 -26.50
C LEU A 812 0.10 13.20 -25.65
N LYS A 813 -0.15 14.51 -25.58
CA LYS A 813 0.77 15.50 -25.01
C LYS A 813 0.98 15.37 -23.49
N ASN A 814 0.07 14.75 -22.75
CA ASN A 814 0.25 14.50 -21.32
C ASN A 814 1.22 13.33 -21.05
N ARG A 815 1.60 12.58 -22.10
CA ARG A 815 2.51 11.42 -22.05
C ARG A 815 3.83 11.66 -22.76
N CYS A 816 3.87 12.58 -23.72
CA CYS A 816 5.04 12.77 -24.57
C CYS A 816 5.29 14.25 -24.90
N GLY A 817 6.56 14.60 -25.07
CA GLY A 817 6.98 15.96 -25.35
C GLY A 817 8.46 16.16 -25.00
N ALA A 818 8.96 17.38 -25.17
CA ALA A 818 10.27 17.76 -24.67
C ALA A 818 10.24 17.77 -23.13
N GLY A 819 11.16 17.08 -22.48
CA GLY A 819 11.24 17.03 -21.02
C GLY A 819 10.14 16.21 -20.32
N ILE A 820 9.17 15.62 -21.05
CA ILE A 820 8.09 14.84 -20.46
C ILE A 820 8.57 13.41 -20.16
N LEU A 821 8.38 12.99 -18.91
CA LEU A 821 8.56 11.61 -18.49
C LEU A 821 7.37 10.76 -18.99
N PRO A 822 7.61 9.67 -19.75
CA PRO A 822 6.53 8.76 -20.15
C PRO A 822 5.78 8.20 -18.95
N TYR A 823 4.46 8.07 -19.03
CA TYR A 823 3.68 7.49 -17.94
C TYR A 823 3.74 5.96 -18.03
N GLN A 824 4.36 5.31 -17.04
CA GLN A 824 4.62 3.87 -17.02
C GLN A 824 4.14 3.16 -15.75
N LEU A 825 3.57 3.89 -14.78
CA LEU A 825 3.13 3.33 -13.51
C LEU A 825 2.05 2.23 -13.65
N MET A 826 1.35 2.17 -14.78
CA MET A 826 0.35 1.15 -15.11
C MET A 826 0.87 0.02 -16.01
N LYS A 827 2.19 -0.06 -16.27
CA LYS A 827 2.75 -1.25 -16.94
C LYS A 827 2.78 -2.42 -15.94
N PRO A 828 2.20 -3.59 -16.27
CA PRO A 828 2.08 -4.69 -15.32
C PRO A 828 3.39 -5.26 -14.76
N PHE A 829 4.47 -5.28 -15.53
CA PHE A 829 5.70 -5.98 -15.16
C PHE A 829 6.89 -5.03 -14.98
N SER A 830 7.86 -5.43 -14.14
CA SER A 830 9.09 -4.68 -13.88
C SER A 830 10.22 -5.60 -13.41
N ASP A 831 11.46 -5.14 -13.60
CA ASP A 831 12.62 -5.67 -12.88
C ASP A 831 12.66 -5.12 -11.44
N SER A 832 13.53 -5.68 -10.60
CA SER A 832 13.77 -5.18 -9.24
C SER A 832 14.43 -3.79 -9.23
N GLY A 833 14.15 -2.98 -8.20
CA GLY A 833 14.72 -1.64 -8.06
C GLY A 833 13.69 -0.52 -8.26
N VAL A 834 14.17 0.72 -8.42
CA VAL A 834 13.31 1.89 -8.65
C VAL A 834 13.18 2.09 -10.15
N THR A 835 12.04 1.66 -10.70
CA THR A 835 11.84 1.54 -12.15
C THR A 835 10.73 2.44 -12.69
N GLY A 836 9.85 2.97 -11.82
CA GLY A 836 8.71 3.80 -12.22
C GLY A 836 7.63 3.01 -12.99
N MET A 837 7.60 1.68 -12.86
CA MET A 837 6.67 0.78 -13.54
C MET A 837 6.54 -0.56 -12.79
N GLY A 838 5.56 -1.39 -13.14
CA GLY A 838 5.32 -2.68 -12.48
C GLY A 838 4.13 -2.61 -11.52
N ILE A 839 3.22 -3.58 -11.63
CA ILE A 839 2.04 -3.70 -10.77
C ILE A 839 2.18 -5.00 -9.95
N PRO A 840 2.63 -4.93 -8.69
CA PRO A 840 2.58 -6.06 -7.78
C PRO A 840 1.16 -6.53 -7.54
N ASN A 841 0.99 -7.77 -7.08
CA ASN A 841 -0.34 -8.28 -6.72
C ASN A 841 -0.92 -7.60 -5.47
N SER A 842 -0.08 -7.06 -4.60
CA SER A 842 -0.47 -6.58 -3.28
C SER A 842 0.24 -5.28 -2.89
N THR A 843 -0.15 -4.72 -1.76
CA THR A 843 0.56 -3.61 -1.11
C THR A 843 1.84 -4.16 -0.44
N SER A 844 2.86 -4.47 -1.25
CA SER A 844 4.06 -5.21 -0.84
C SER A 844 5.36 -4.38 -0.78
N ILE A 845 5.39 -3.22 -1.42
CA ILE A 845 6.12 -2.00 -1.01
C ILE A 845 5.77 -0.90 -1.99
#